data_AF-A0A5B9QXX7-F1
#
_entry.id   AF-A0A5B9QXX7-F1
#
_cell.length_a   1.000
_cell.length_b   1.000
_cell.length_c   1.000
_cell.angle_alpha   90.00
_cell.angle_beta   90.00
_cell.angle_gamma   90.00
#
_symmetry.space_group_name_H-M   'P 1'
#
loop_
_entity.id
_entity.type
_entity.pdbx_description
1 polymer ?
#
loop_
_entity_poly.entity_id
_entity_poly.type
_entity_poly.pdbx_seq_one_letter_code
_entity_poly.pdbx_strand_id
1 'polypeptide(L)'
;MDSKPNPSDAAASKRSPQRRSARYVDPLASQRRGLRVCEPRLALSASLAADLVLSSLSQAPDDVFDHAADPVTDGDWLLQQAAEVREQYGLDGAGQSIAVIDSGIAWDHVALGGGFGPGYRVVGGWDFVENDADPYDDAPAGFHGSHVSGLLAGQSEDFGGMATGADLISLRVFDDQGQGSLDAIESALQWVHENRLAYANPITTVNLSLGAILNDATETQVMGQLEDELQLLHDDGILVVAAAGNGFNADYPTRVTYPAESQWVTAVGSIDADGALSSFSQRQDGLLVAPGSQVRSTVPDHVLGWDGTVDDFATANGTSMAAPQIAGASALVRQAMLQVDPQADVDPDRILDHLRDTSITSVDSQTGISYHTVDLQTAIDSLLADTDVDPDPVLDSGLELPGDGIHLGTVQSQATVLEGDTWYELDTAHQGVLSLGASADVQLQIVDAAGNALEPLADFGSATGSAGLSETGGEVQYDYAVEQQQRLFVRIEGDAAESVRFTNLLQWTDGEVRILGTGASDSVRLDLTDSIRIEINGAQYQWATTDTQRAIHFSGSSGNDTLSFQGSSGSERISVYPASNVSVDTNRFTSQTVAVEFEGFENVRFDGGGGADQASLYDTPGSDQLTASPQFAQLSGVGYDFDIQQVPRIYVHATAGGEDTAFLYDSDDDDTLVVRPQFSSLRSQEHFNLAYGFERVYAFATAGGNDSAQLYDSAGNDRMTASAVSAGISGPGYFASARYFESVEANATAGGVDTAHLYASGTAAQWQQASGLVQMTDTDDEGRVSRQLARGFDSVATYADGQAVEFETQSRAEPVDVNEDDSVTDEQARRTLAALFAELGLDN
;
A
#
# COMPACT_ATOMS: atom_id res chain seq x y z
N MET A 1 -18.22 -3.22 84.38
CA MET A 1 -19.61 -3.24 83.91
C MET A 1 -19.55 -3.31 82.39
N ASP A 2 -19.08 -4.41 81.81
CA ASP A 2 -19.64 -5.79 81.85
C ASP A 2 -20.97 -5.86 81.06
N SER A 3 -21.22 -6.81 80.17
CA SER A 3 -20.37 -7.85 79.54
C SER A 3 -21.15 -8.53 78.39
N LYS A 4 -20.43 -9.29 77.55
CA LYS A 4 -20.86 -10.43 76.71
C LYS A 4 -21.83 -11.44 77.42
N PRO A 5 -22.39 -12.51 76.78
CA PRO A 5 -22.63 -12.84 75.34
C PRO A 5 -23.96 -13.65 75.06
N ASN A 6 -24.12 -14.26 73.85
CA ASN A 6 -24.62 -15.64 73.44
C ASN A 6 -25.60 -16.50 74.31
N PRO A 7 -26.13 -17.69 73.88
CA PRO A 7 -25.85 -18.55 72.69
C PRO A 7 -27.09 -19.17 71.94
N SER A 8 -26.79 -20.13 71.06
CA SER A 8 -27.65 -21.09 70.33
C SER A 8 -28.35 -22.18 71.18
N ASP A 9 -29.25 -22.95 70.53
CA ASP A 9 -29.44 -24.43 70.58
C ASP A 9 -30.92 -24.83 70.26
N ALA A 10 -31.31 -26.05 69.84
CA ALA A 10 -30.66 -27.17 69.15
C ALA A 10 -31.75 -28.16 68.59
N ALA A 11 -31.33 -29.17 67.82
CA ALA A 11 -32.10 -30.24 67.14
C ALA A 11 -33.09 -31.07 68.02
N ALA A 12 -33.99 -31.96 67.54
CA ALA A 12 -33.73 -33.11 66.64
C ALA A 12 -34.94 -34.07 66.38
N SER A 13 -34.82 -34.91 65.33
CA SER A 13 -35.22 -36.35 65.28
C SER A 13 -36.73 -36.72 65.09
N LYS A 14 -37.18 -37.80 64.40
CA LYS A 14 -36.52 -39.04 63.88
C LYS A 14 -37.43 -39.88 62.92
N ARG A 15 -36.79 -40.75 62.12
CA ARG A 15 -37.16 -42.14 61.67
C ARG A 15 -37.97 -42.45 60.37
N SER A 16 -37.30 -43.27 59.55
CA SER A 16 -37.68 -44.07 58.35
C SER A 16 -38.08 -45.54 58.78
N PRO A 17 -37.98 -46.65 57.97
CA PRO A 17 -37.87 -46.90 56.50
C PRO A 17 -38.70 -48.12 55.93
N GLN A 18 -38.60 -48.42 54.61
CA GLN A 18 -38.28 -49.74 53.95
C GLN A 18 -38.76 -49.79 52.46
N ARG A 19 -37.88 -49.88 51.44
CA ARG A 19 -37.32 -51.09 50.73
C ARG A 19 -38.35 -51.88 49.88
N ARG A 20 -38.09 -52.42 48.67
CA ARG A 20 -36.96 -52.56 47.69
C ARG A 20 -37.55 -53.18 46.37
N SER A 21 -36.94 -53.34 45.19
CA SER A 21 -35.83 -52.69 44.41
C SER A 21 -35.58 -53.45 43.09
N ALA A 22 -35.33 -52.78 41.95
CA ALA A 22 -34.77 -53.41 40.73
C ALA A 22 -34.08 -52.38 39.79
N ARG A 23 -33.01 -52.80 39.08
CA ARG A 23 -32.39 -52.08 37.96
C ARG A 23 -32.88 -52.71 36.64
N TYR A 24 -33.06 -51.92 35.59
CA TYR A 24 -32.97 -52.39 34.20
C TYR A 24 -32.34 -51.31 33.31
N VAL A 25 -31.84 -51.72 32.14
CA VAL A 25 -30.97 -50.93 31.26
C VAL A 25 -31.77 -50.27 30.14
N ASP A 26 -31.33 -49.11 29.70
CA ASP A 26 -31.89 -48.31 28.60
C ASP A 26 -31.10 -48.53 27.29
N PRO A 27 -31.78 -48.85 26.17
CA PRO A 27 -31.24 -48.70 24.83
C PRO A 27 -32.14 -47.85 23.90
N LEU A 28 -31.67 -46.64 23.58
CA LEU A 28 -31.66 -45.98 22.27
C LEU A 28 -32.81 -46.29 21.28
N ALA A 29 -33.66 -45.28 21.00
CA ALA A 29 -34.33 -45.15 19.71
C ALA A 29 -34.71 -43.69 19.32
N SER A 30 -34.10 -43.21 18.23
CA SER A 30 -34.49 -42.07 17.36
C SER A 30 -34.14 -40.62 17.80
N GLN A 31 -34.05 -39.75 16.78
CA GLN A 31 -33.19 -38.56 16.75
C GLN A 31 -33.93 -37.21 16.71
N ARG A 32 -33.27 -36.21 17.33
CA ARG A 32 -33.10 -34.80 16.88
C ARG A 32 -34.36 -33.98 16.50
N ARG A 33 -34.70 -33.03 17.39
CA ARG A 33 -34.58 -31.57 17.16
C ARG A 33 -34.72 -30.86 18.53
N GLY A 34 -33.66 -30.22 19.00
CA GLY A 34 -33.65 -29.44 20.24
C GLY A 34 -33.73 -27.95 19.94
N LEU A 35 -34.57 -27.21 20.68
CA LEU A 35 -34.75 -25.77 20.55
C LEU A 35 -33.63 -24.98 21.27
N ARG A 36 -33.46 -23.72 20.88
CA ARG A 36 -32.54 -22.73 21.46
C ARG A 36 -32.80 -22.45 22.95
N VAL A 37 -31.75 -22.11 23.71
CA VAL A 37 -31.52 -20.83 24.44
C VAL A 37 -30.06 -20.81 24.92
N CYS A 38 -29.33 -19.71 24.72
CA CYS A 38 -28.31 -19.16 25.64
C CYS A 38 -27.89 -17.73 25.18
N GLU A 39 -28.27 -16.72 25.95
CA GLU A 39 -27.47 -15.51 26.21
C GLU A 39 -26.48 -15.84 27.36
N PRO A 40 -25.65 -14.90 27.87
CA PRO A 40 -24.90 -13.81 27.23
C PRO A 40 -23.37 -14.04 27.37
N ARG A 41 -22.53 -13.20 26.74
CA ARG A 41 -21.11 -13.03 27.11
C ARG A 41 -20.75 -11.54 27.26
N LEU A 42 -21.21 -10.97 28.36
CA LEU A 42 -20.52 -9.89 29.06
C LEU A 42 -20.14 -10.43 30.45
N ALA A 43 -19.00 -10.01 30.97
CA ALA A 43 -18.37 -10.48 32.22
C ALA A 43 -17.80 -11.92 32.20
N LEU A 44 -16.64 -12.08 31.54
CA LEU A 44 -15.51 -12.82 32.14
C LEU A 44 -14.18 -12.07 32.06
N SER A 45 -14.23 -10.76 31.84
CA SER A 45 -13.07 -9.86 31.97
C SER A 45 -12.63 -9.75 33.45
N ALA A 46 -11.31 -9.61 33.66
CA ALA A 46 -10.62 -9.31 34.93
C ALA A 46 -10.21 -10.46 35.89
N SER A 47 -9.89 -11.68 35.43
CA SER A 47 -9.14 -12.63 36.30
C SER A 47 -8.18 -13.65 35.64
N LEU A 48 -7.75 -13.45 34.39
CA LEU A 48 -6.70 -14.28 33.74
C LEU A 48 -5.63 -13.43 33.02
N ALA A 49 -5.97 -12.23 32.55
CA ALA A 49 -5.03 -11.29 31.92
C ALA A 49 -3.91 -10.76 32.84
N ALA A 50 -3.98 -10.98 34.15
CA ALA A 50 -2.98 -10.47 35.10
C ALA A 50 -1.70 -11.33 35.22
N ASP A 51 -1.69 -12.54 34.66
CA ASP A 51 -0.54 -13.48 34.76
C ASP A 51 0.33 -13.51 33.50
N LEU A 52 -0.03 -12.80 32.42
CA LEU A 52 0.85 -12.57 31.27
C LEU A 52 1.76 -11.34 31.53
N VAL A 53 2.52 -11.38 32.63
CA VAL A 53 3.46 -10.30 32.96
C VAL A 53 4.64 -10.36 31.99
N LEU A 54 4.65 -9.48 30.99
CA LEU A 54 5.78 -9.34 30.07
C LEU A 54 7.07 -9.00 30.82
N SER A 55 8.15 -9.64 30.41
CA SER A 55 9.48 -9.45 30.99
C SER A 55 10.27 -8.29 30.39
N SER A 56 9.67 -7.49 29.49
CA SER A 56 10.28 -6.28 28.91
C SER A 56 10.33 -5.09 29.87
N LEU A 57 9.42 -4.99 30.85
CA LEU A 57 9.32 -3.81 31.74
C LEU A 57 9.45 -4.11 33.25
N SER A 58 9.35 -5.37 33.69
CA SER A 58 9.18 -5.69 35.12
C SER A 58 10.45 -6.02 35.92
N GLN A 59 11.66 -5.93 35.32
CA GLN A 59 12.93 -6.16 36.04
C GLN A 59 14.09 -5.20 35.68
N ALA A 60 13.92 -3.89 35.90
CA ALA A 60 14.79 -3.08 36.77
C ALA A 60 14.52 -1.57 36.61
N PRO A 61 14.66 -0.75 37.67
CA PRO A 61 14.81 0.69 37.52
C PRO A 61 16.22 1.04 37.01
N ASP A 62 16.33 2.19 36.33
CA ASP A 62 17.55 2.95 36.01
C ASP A 62 18.57 2.38 34.97
N ASP A 63 18.48 1.12 34.53
CA ASP A 63 19.51 0.48 33.66
C ASP A 63 19.12 0.29 32.15
N VAL A 64 17.95 0.75 31.68
CA VAL A 64 17.49 0.52 30.27
C VAL A 64 18.19 1.42 29.24
N PHE A 65 18.59 2.63 29.66
CA PHE A 65 19.18 3.66 28.80
C PHE A 65 20.49 4.20 29.38
N ASP A 66 21.54 4.26 28.56
CA ASP A 66 22.74 5.06 28.88
C ASP A 66 22.58 6.45 28.23
N HIS A 67 22.44 7.49 29.06
CA HIS A 67 22.25 8.88 28.61
C HIS A 67 23.57 9.59 28.24
N ALA A 68 24.62 8.83 27.92
CA ALA A 68 25.90 9.37 27.45
C ALA A 68 25.98 9.35 25.92
N ALA A 69 26.07 10.55 25.31
CA ALA A 69 26.45 10.71 23.91
C ALA A 69 27.97 10.44 23.72
N ASP A 70 28.36 9.17 23.84
CA ASP A 70 29.65 8.67 23.38
C ASP A 70 29.51 8.11 21.95
N PRO A 71 30.57 8.18 21.11
CA PRO A 71 30.49 7.79 19.71
C PRO A 71 30.37 6.27 19.55
N VAL A 72 29.17 5.80 19.15
CA VAL A 72 28.88 4.39 18.83
C VAL A 72 29.86 3.91 17.75
N THR A 73 30.64 2.86 18.03
CA THR A 73 31.64 2.31 17.10
C THR A 73 31.81 0.78 17.17
N ASP A 74 30.97 0.08 17.93
CA ASP A 74 31.04 -1.39 18.10
C ASP A 74 29.62 -1.93 18.39
N GLY A 75 28.86 -2.25 17.33
CA GLY A 75 27.48 -2.75 17.44
C GLY A 75 26.70 -2.76 16.13
N ASP A 76 26.80 -1.69 15.34
CA ASP A 76 25.95 -1.44 14.16
C ASP A 76 26.38 -2.20 12.89
N TRP A 77 27.22 -3.23 12.99
CA TRP A 77 27.84 -3.90 11.83
C TRP A 77 26.81 -4.53 10.86
N LEU A 78 25.64 -4.96 11.36
CA LEU A 78 24.58 -5.53 10.54
C LEU A 78 23.78 -4.45 9.79
N LEU A 79 23.55 -3.29 10.44
CA LEU A 79 23.01 -2.09 9.79
C LEU A 79 23.98 -1.56 8.73
N GLN A 80 25.29 -1.62 9.00
CA GLN A 80 26.33 -1.27 8.03
C GLN A 80 26.30 -2.23 6.82
N GLN A 81 26.20 -3.55 7.01
CA GLN A 81 26.03 -4.49 5.90
C GLN A 81 24.75 -4.22 5.10
N ALA A 82 23.66 -3.81 5.74
CA ALA A 82 22.44 -3.41 5.02
C ALA A 82 22.64 -2.13 4.19
N ALA A 83 23.43 -1.18 4.67
CA ALA A 83 23.82 0.00 3.90
C ALA A 83 24.74 -0.34 2.72
N GLU A 84 25.72 -1.22 2.93
CA GLU A 84 26.63 -1.72 1.88
C GLU A 84 25.87 -2.50 0.80
N VAL A 85 24.95 -3.39 1.19
CA VAL A 85 24.03 -4.11 0.28
C VAL A 85 23.13 -3.14 -0.51
N ARG A 86 22.61 -2.09 0.13
CA ARG A 86 21.79 -1.09 -0.54
C ARG A 86 22.59 -0.27 -1.57
N GLU A 87 23.80 0.14 -1.23
CA GLU A 87 24.71 0.87 -2.12
C GLU A 87 25.16 -0.01 -3.30
N GLN A 88 25.49 -1.28 -3.04
CA GLN A 88 26.05 -2.19 -4.03
C GLN A 88 25.01 -2.83 -4.97
N TYR A 89 23.79 -3.11 -4.47
CA TYR A 89 22.78 -3.89 -5.19
C TYR A 89 21.44 -3.19 -5.40
N GLY A 90 21.25 -1.98 -4.85
CA GLY A 90 19.96 -1.27 -4.87
C GLY A 90 18.88 -1.91 -3.98
N LEU A 91 19.28 -2.82 -3.08
CA LEU A 91 18.37 -3.55 -2.20
C LEU A 91 18.16 -2.77 -0.90
N ASP A 92 16.97 -2.20 -0.74
CA ASP A 92 16.56 -1.42 0.42
C ASP A 92 15.31 -1.98 1.13
N GLY A 93 14.74 -3.06 0.61
CA GLY A 93 13.53 -3.71 1.13
C GLY A 93 12.22 -3.18 0.54
N ALA A 94 12.24 -2.28 -0.45
CA ALA A 94 11.04 -1.81 -1.14
C ALA A 94 10.22 -2.94 -1.80
N GLY A 95 8.94 -2.68 -2.07
CA GLY A 95 8.00 -3.64 -2.67
C GLY A 95 7.28 -4.54 -1.66
N GLN A 96 7.33 -4.20 -0.36
CA GLN A 96 6.73 -4.97 0.75
C GLN A 96 6.58 -4.12 2.02
N SER A 97 5.62 -4.52 2.85
CA SER A 97 5.30 -3.93 4.14
C SER A 97 5.69 -4.88 5.29
N ILE A 98 6.08 -4.30 6.42
CA ILE A 98 6.49 -5.05 7.61
C ILE A 98 5.67 -4.57 8.81
N ALA A 99 4.90 -5.47 9.41
CA ALA A 99 4.02 -5.14 10.53
C ALA A 99 4.76 -5.20 11.87
N VAL A 100 4.68 -4.12 12.64
CA VAL A 100 5.28 -3.97 13.96
C VAL A 100 4.17 -4.07 14.99
N ILE A 101 4.07 -5.22 15.66
CA ILE A 101 3.11 -5.45 16.75
C ILE A 101 3.82 -5.12 18.07
N ASP A 102 3.63 -3.89 18.55
CA ASP A 102 4.38 -3.33 19.69
C ASP A 102 3.58 -2.22 20.41
N SER A 103 4.26 -1.17 20.89
CA SER A 103 3.71 -0.05 21.69
C SER A 103 3.15 1.10 20.85
N GLY A 104 3.16 0.96 19.52
CA GLY A 104 2.87 2.02 18.57
C GLY A 104 4.14 2.47 17.84
N ILE A 105 4.00 3.47 16.97
CA ILE A 105 5.15 4.12 16.30
C ILE A 105 4.94 5.63 16.34
N ALA A 106 5.91 6.39 16.84
CA ALA A 106 5.98 7.84 16.66
C ALA A 106 6.34 8.16 15.20
N TRP A 107 5.34 8.03 14.34
CA TRP A 107 5.46 8.06 12.89
C TRP A 107 5.87 9.44 12.35
N ASP A 108 5.75 10.50 13.16
CA ASP A 108 6.19 11.86 12.84
C ASP A 108 7.70 12.05 13.00
N HIS A 109 8.39 11.10 13.64
CA HIS A 109 9.84 11.10 13.75
C HIS A 109 10.49 11.20 12.37
N VAL A 110 11.47 12.10 12.19
CA VAL A 110 12.03 12.43 10.86
C VAL A 110 12.61 11.20 10.15
N ALA A 111 13.25 10.31 10.91
CA ALA A 111 13.78 9.06 10.37
C ALA A 111 12.72 7.99 10.10
N LEU A 112 11.48 8.14 10.58
CA LEU A 112 10.34 7.24 10.34
C LEU A 112 9.36 7.83 9.31
N GLY A 113 9.84 8.74 8.45
CA GLY A 113 9.10 9.29 7.32
C GLY A 113 8.30 10.56 7.61
N GLY A 114 8.15 10.98 8.87
CA GLY A 114 7.53 12.26 9.22
C GLY A 114 6.01 12.35 9.02
N GLY A 115 5.29 11.23 9.09
CA GLY A 115 3.84 11.18 8.93
C GLY A 115 3.27 9.76 8.88
N PHE A 116 1.94 9.67 8.78
CA PHE A 116 1.18 8.42 8.81
C PHE A 116 0.17 8.35 7.66
N GLY A 117 0.01 7.16 7.11
CA GLY A 117 -0.89 6.89 5.98
C GLY A 117 -0.17 6.85 4.62
N PRO A 118 -0.93 6.75 3.51
CA PRO A 118 -0.37 6.65 2.17
C PRO A 118 0.60 7.79 1.83
N GLY A 119 1.77 7.44 1.29
CA GLY A 119 2.84 8.40 0.97
C GLY A 119 3.87 8.63 2.09
N TYR A 120 3.69 8.03 3.26
CA TYR A 120 4.66 8.02 4.36
C TYR A 120 5.25 6.62 4.59
N ARG A 121 6.38 6.54 5.31
CA ARG A 121 7.01 5.26 5.70
C ARG A 121 6.10 4.39 6.56
N VAL A 122 5.30 4.99 7.44
CA VAL A 122 4.28 4.27 8.22
C VAL A 122 2.94 4.39 7.49
N VAL A 123 2.68 3.48 6.55
CA VAL A 123 1.56 3.57 5.60
C VAL A 123 0.18 3.31 6.22
N GLY A 124 0.12 2.77 7.44
CA GLY A 124 -1.11 2.57 8.19
C GLY A 124 -0.93 1.74 9.46
N GLY A 125 -2.04 1.33 10.06
CA GLY A 125 -2.04 0.61 11.32
C GLY A 125 -3.36 0.71 12.10
N TRP A 126 -3.35 0.22 13.34
CA TRP A 126 -4.51 0.21 14.24
C TRP A 126 -4.08 0.14 15.71
N ASP A 127 -4.78 0.84 16.59
CA ASP A 127 -4.61 0.75 18.04
C ASP A 127 -5.64 -0.23 18.63
N PHE A 128 -5.17 -1.35 19.18
CA PHE A 128 -6.02 -2.38 19.82
C PHE A 128 -6.27 -2.13 21.32
N VAL A 129 -5.60 -1.15 21.92
CA VAL A 129 -5.79 -0.70 23.30
C VAL A 129 -6.92 0.33 23.37
N GLU A 130 -6.88 1.34 22.49
CA GLU A 130 -7.87 2.43 22.45
C GLU A 130 -8.99 2.16 21.42
N ASN A 131 -8.77 1.23 20.49
CA ASN A 131 -9.71 0.79 19.44
C ASN A 131 -10.04 1.91 18.43
N ASP A 132 -9.00 2.48 17.84
CA ASP A 132 -9.10 3.40 16.71
C ASP A 132 -7.91 3.28 15.74
N ALA A 133 -7.84 4.20 14.79
CA ALA A 133 -6.87 4.19 13.69
C ALA A 133 -5.61 5.05 13.96
N ASP A 134 -5.32 5.42 15.21
CA ASP A 134 -4.15 6.23 15.58
C ASP A 134 -3.14 5.45 16.47
N PRO A 135 -2.36 4.52 15.89
CA PRO A 135 -1.39 3.69 16.62
C PRO A 135 -0.07 4.44 16.89
N TYR A 136 -0.15 5.69 17.31
CA TYR A 136 0.98 6.54 17.65
C TYR A 136 1.61 6.15 19.00
N ASP A 137 2.90 6.44 19.21
CA ASP A 137 3.68 6.07 20.40
C ASP A 137 3.82 7.27 21.37
N ASP A 138 2.71 7.69 22.00
CA ASP A 138 2.65 8.80 22.96
C ASP A 138 2.69 8.38 24.44
N ALA A 139 2.62 7.07 24.70
CA ALA A 139 2.60 6.50 26.04
C ALA A 139 3.85 6.87 26.84
N PRO A 140 3.76 7.24 28.15
CA PRO A 140 4.94 7.46 29.00
C PRO A 140 5.82 6.23 29.26
N ALA A 141 5.37 5.04 28.84
CA ALA A 141 6.12 3.79 28.79
C ALA A 141 6.28 3.25 27.36
N GLY A 142 5.78 4.00 26.36
CA GLY A 142 5.93 3.75 24.94
C GLY A 142 7.10 4.57 24.38
N PHE A 143 7.82 3.93 23.46
CA PHE A 143 9.05 4.36 22.78
C PHE A 143 9.68 3.13 22.11
N HIS A 144 9.34 1.94 22.62
CA HIS A 144 9.95 0.67 22.25
C HIS A 144 9.57 0.28 20.83
N GLY A 145 8.31 0.49 20.42
CA GLY A 145 7.85 0.27 19.06
C GLY A 145 8.48 1.26 18.07
N SER A 146 8.67 2.51 18.48
CA SER A 146 9.47 3.49 17.72
C SER A 146 10.94 3.07 17.58
N HIS A 147 11.58 2.54 18.63
CA HIS A 147 12.97 2.06 18.60
C HIS A 147 13.15 0.85 17.69
N VAL A 148 12.25 -0.13 17.82
CA VAL A 148 12.13 -1.30 16.94
C VAL A 148 11.97 -0.88 15.48
N SER A 149 11.10 0.08 15.21
CA SER A 149 10.80 0.59 13.86
C SER A 149 12.00 1.28 13.20
N GLY A 150 12.79 2.04 13.96
CA GLY A 150 14.01 2.66 13.44
C GLY A 150 15.05 1.64 12.99
N LEU A 151 15.27 0.57 13.76
CA LEU A 151 16.21 -0.51 13.38
C LEU A 151 15.73 -1.28 12.15
N LEU A 152 14.42 -1.39 12.00
CA LEU A 152 13.78 -2.11 10.92
C LEU A 152 13.85 -1.30 9.62
N ALA A 153 13.34 -0.06 9.61
CA ALA A 153 13.18 0.75 8.40
C ALA A 153 13.30 2.28 8.65
N GLY A 154 14.08 2.72 9.63
CA GLY A 154 14.39 4.15 9.80
C GLY A 154 15.41 4.66 8.78
N GLN A 155 15.33 5.92 8.33
CA GLN A 155 16.31 6.54 7.42
C GLN A 155 16.42 8.05 7.64
N SER A 156 17.63 8.55 7.89
CA SER A 156 18.00 9.97 8.02
C SER A 156 19.46 10.19 7.59
N GLU A 157 20.00 11.41 7.71
CA GLU A 157 21.37 11.74 7.27
C GLU A 157 22.45 10.87 7.95
N ASP A 158 22.32 10.63 9.27
CA ASP A 158 23.30 9.92 10.11
C ASP A 158 22.77 8.59 10.70
N PHE A 159 21.71 8.01 10.11
CA PHE A 159 21.15 6.72 10.57
C PHE A 159 20.31 6.04 9.49
N GLY A 160 20.55 4.74 9.27
CA GLY A 160 19.72 3.88 8.44
C GLY A 160 19.47 2.54 9.14
N GLY A 161 18.21 2.08 9.11
CA GLY A 161 17.80 0.74 9.49
C GLY A 161 18.17 -0.30 8.44
N MET A 162 17.69 -1.53 8.62
CA MET A 162 17.92 -2.63 7.67
C MET A 162 17.24 -2.41 6.32
N ALA A 163 15.91 -2.27 6.33
CA ALA A 163 15.06 -2.22 5.15
C ALA A 163 14.51 -0.80 4.96
N THR A 164 15.40 0.14 4.62
CA THR A 164 15.12 1.59 4.52
C THR A 164 14.12 2.00 3.43
N GLY A 165 13.70 1.07 2.56
CA GLY A 165 12.65 1.25 1.55
C GLY A 165 11.37 0.45 1.83
N ALA A 166 11.36 -0.42 2.85
CA ALA A 166 10.15 -1.16 3.23
C ALA A 166 9.13 -0.25 3.94
N ASP A 167 7.85 -0.51 3.71
CA ASP A 167 6.77 0.17 4.43
C ASP A 167 6.60 -0.43 5.84
N LEU A 168 6.16 0.39 6.79
CA LEU A 168 5.84 -0.02 8.15
C LEU A 168 4.33 0.02 8.41
N ILE A 169 3.83 -0.99 9.11
CA ILE A 169 2.47 -1.00 9.67
C ILE A 169 2.55 -0.98 11.20
N SER A 170 1.95 0.02 11.84
CA SER A 170 1.94 0.17 13.30
C SER A 170 0.73 -0.53 13.92
N LEU A 171 0.95 -1.58 14.73
CA LEU A 171 -0.12 -2.28 15.45
C LEU A 171 0.12 -2.17 16.95
N ARG A 172 -0.53 -1.18 17.58
CA ARG A 172 -0.35 -0.87 19.01
C ARG A 172 -1.16 -1.87 19.86
N VAL A 173 -0.45 -2.64 20.68
CA VAL A 173 -1.01 -3.66 21.60
C VAL A 173 -0.61 -3.47 23.07
N PHE A 174 0.20 -2.45 23.37
CA PHE A 174 0.59 -2.07 24.74
C PHE A 174 -0.01 -0.73 25.15
N ASP A 175 -0.55 -0.69 26.37
CA ASP A 175 -1.10 0.54 26.98
C ASP A 175 -0.02 1.50 27.50
N ASP A 176 -0.45 2.65 28.03
CA ASP A 176 0.42 3.66 28.65
C ASP A 176 1.29 3.17 29.81
N GLN A 177 1.03 1.97 30.34
CA GLN A 177 1.81 1.32 31.39
C GLN A 177 2.63 0.14 30.85
N GLY A 178 2.67 -0.03 29.53
CA GLY A 178 3.32 -1.12 28.81
C GLY A 178 2.66 -2.49 29.05
N GLN A 179 1.37 -2.51 29.39
CA GLN A 179 0.61 -3.75 29.58
C GLN A 179 -0.11 -4.12 28.29
N GLY A 180 0.08 -5.37 27.86
CA GLY A 180 -0.59 -5.93 26.70
C GLY A 180 -1.65 -6.96 27.10
N SER A 181 -2.55 -7.28 26.18
CA SER A 181 -3.54 -8.34 26.37
C SER A 181 -3.45 -9.39 25.26
N LEU A 182 -3.77 -10.65 25.58
CA LEU A 182 -3.83 -11.72 24.58
C LEU A 182 -4.83 -11.39 23.48
N ASP A 183 -6.02 -10.91 23.85
CA ASP A 183 -7.09 -10.52 22.94
C ASP A 183 -6.63 -9.42 21.94
N ALA A 184 -5.77 -8.48 22.37
CA ALA A 184 -5.20 -7.46 21.47
C ALA A 184 -4.12 -8.04 20.53
N ILE A 185 -3.30 -8.99 21.00
CA ILE A 185 -2.28 -9.64 20.18
C ILE A 185 -2.94 -10.59 19.15
N GLU A 186 -3.93 -11.37 19.55
CA GLU A 186 -4.79 -12.19 18.67
C GLU A 186 -5.44 -11.32 17.60
N SER A 187 -6.07 -10.20 18.01
CA SER A 187 -6.69 -9.25 17.09
C SER A 187 -5.69 -8.62 16.12
N ALA A 188 -4.46 -8.31 16.57
CA ALA A 188 -3.42 -7.76 15.70
C ALA A 188 -2.92 -8.80 14.67
N LEU A 189 -2.74 -10.06 15.06
CA LEU A 189 -2.36 -11.13 14.11
C LEU A 189 -3.50 -11.41 13.11
N GLN A 190 -4.75 -11.46 13.56
CA GLN A 190 -5.91 -11.58 12.68
C GLN A 190 -6.02 -10.37 11.74
N TRP A 191 -5.78 -9.16 12.24
CA TRP A 191 -5.76 -7.95 11.43
C TRP A 191 -4.68 -8.01 10.35
N VAL A 192 -3.48 -8.55 10.65
CA VAL A 192 -2.44 -8.74 9.62
C VAL A 192 -2.95 -9.68 8.54
N HIS A 193 -3.58 -10.82 8.89
CA HIS A 193 -4.18 -11.71 7.91
C HIS A 193 -5.20 -10.96 7.03
N GLU A 194 -6.14 -10.24 7.65
CA GLU A 194 -7.21 -9.52 6.95
C GLU A 194 -6.70 -8.38 6.05
N ASN A 195 -5.61 -7.70 6.44
CA ASN A 195 -5.09 -6.50 5.76
C ASN A 195 -3.78 -6.73 5.00
N ARG A 196 -3.30 -7.98 4.86
CA ARG A 196 -2.00 -8.30 4.23
C ARG A 196 -1.84 -7.80 2.79
N LEU A 197 -2.93 -7.54 2.08
CA LEU A 197 -2.95 -6.98 0.71
C LEU A 197 -3.70 -5.62 0.63
N ALA A 198 -3.94 -4.95 1.77
CA ALA A 198 -4.73 -3.72 1.83
C ALA A 198 -3.92 -2.43 1.60
N TYR A 199 -2.60 -2.55 1.43
CA TYR A 199 -1.65 -1.45 1.27
C TYR A 199 -0.97 -1.53 -0.10
N ALA A 200 -0.33 -0.42 -0.53
CA ALA A 200 0.40 -0.34 -1.79
C ALA A 200 1.51 -1.40 -1.93
N ASN A 201 1.96 -1.97 -0.80
CA ASN A 201 2.89 -3.07 -0.71
C ASN A 201 2.32 -4.17 0.22
N PRO A 202 2.46 -5.46 -0.12
CA PRO A 202 1.91 -6.55 0.69
C PRO A 202 2.66 -6.70 2.02
N ILE A 203 1.97 -7.07 3.11
CA ILE A 203 2.63 -7.43 4.37
C ILE A 203 3.31 -8.78 4.20
N THR A 204 4.65 -8.81 4.23
CA THR A 204 5.45 -10.03 4.02
C THR A 204 6.15 -10.50 5.28
N THR A 205 6.29 -9.62 6.27
CA THR A 205 6.95 -9.91 7.54
C THR A 205 6.18 -9.30 8.71
N VAL A 206 6.16 -9.98 9.85
CA VAL A 206 5.68 -9.45 11.14
C VAL A 206 6.82 -9.49 12.15
N ASN A 207 7.06 -8.37 12.85
CA ASN A 207 7.97 -8.32 13.98
C ASN A 207 7.18 -8.22 15.31
N LEU A 208 7.39 -9.23 16.17
CA LEU A 208 6.87 -9.32 17.53
C LEU A 208 8.01 -9.15 18.55
N SER A 209 8.29 -7.91 18.95
CA SER A 209 9.30 -7.62 19.98
C SER A 209 8.77 -7.84 21.42
N LEU A 210 7.96 -8.89 21.59
CA LEU A 210 7.21 -9.23 22.80
C LEU A 210 7.32 -10.73 23.14
N GLY A 211 7.00 -11.08 24.40
CA GLY A 211 6.82 -12.48 24.77
C GLY A 211 6.74 -12.73 26.27
N ALA A 212 6.25 -13.92 26.63
CA ALA A 212 6.13 -14.38 28.01
C ALA A 212 6.57 -15.84 28.17
N ILE A 213 7.07 -16.18 29.35
CA ILE A 213 7.42 -17.55 29.72
C ILE A 213 6.17 -18.25 30.28
N LEU A 214 5.59 -19.15 29.48
CA LEU A 214 4.36 -19.85 29.84
C LEU A 214 4.59 -20.89 30.95
N ASN A 215 3.52 -21.21 31.67
CA ASN A 215 3.47 -22.28 32.66
C ASN A 215 2.27 -23.20 32.36
N ASP A 216 2.26 -24.41 32.92
CA ASP A 216 1.25 -25.44 32.66
C ASP A 216 -0.22 -24.96 32.80
N ALA A 217 -0.47 -23.88 33.55
CA ALA A 217 -1.82 -23.32 33.76
C ALA A 217 -2.22 -22.26 32.72
N THR A 218 -1.26 -21.62 32.04
CA THR A 218 -1.49 -20.59 31.02
C THR A 218 -1.19 -21.09 29.59
N GLU A 219 -0.28 -22.05 29.43
CA GLU A 219 0.17 -22.63 28.16
C GLU A 219 -1.00 -23.02 27.23
N THR A 220 -1.93 -23.85 27.73
CA THR A 220 -3.08 -24.31 26.94
C THR A 220 -4.05 -23.18 26.56
N GLN A 221 -4.08 -22.06 27.29
CA GLN A 221 -4.90 -20.92 26.90
C GLN A 221 -4.20 -20.10 25.82
N VAL A 222 -2.94 -19.70 26.06
CA VAL A 222 -2.19 -18.81 25.16
C VAL A 222 -1.96 -19.47 23.80
N MET A 223 -1.51 -20.73 23.77
CA MET A 223 -1.37 -21.46 22.50
C MET A 223 -2.71 -21.75 21.84
N GLY A 224 -3.80 -21.87 22.61
CA GLY A 224 -5.15 -22.08 22.07
C GLY A 224 -5.87 -20.80 21.63
N GLN A 225 -5.16 -19.66 21.57
CA GLN A 225 -5.67 -18.33 21.22
C GLN A 225 -4.72 -17.59 20.22
N LEU A 226 -3.55 -18.16 19.91
CA LEU A 226 -2.55 -17.51 19.04
C LEU A 226 -1.92 -18.49 18.03
N GLU A 227 -1.95 -19.81 18.26
CA GLU A 227 -1.23 -20.75 17.39
C GLU A 227 -1.92 -20.94 16.03
N ASP A 228 -3.25 -20.81 15.95
CA ASP A 228 -3.98 -20.81 14.68
C ASP A 228 -3.76 -19.53 13.87
N GLU A 229 -3.64 -18.36 14.51
CA GLU A 229 -3.30 -17.09 13.86
C GLU A 229 -1.85 -17.10 13.35
N LEU A 230 -0.90 -17.59 14.16
CA LEU A 230 0.50 -17.73 13.76
C LEU A 230 0.66 -18.75 12.61
N GLN A 231 -0.08 -19.85 12.64
CA GLN A 231 -0.13 -20.77 11.50
C GLN A 231 -0.74 -20.09 10.26
N LEU A 232 -1.83 -19.34 10.43
CA LEU A 232 -2.52 -18.67 9.32
C LEU A 232 -1.62 -17.68 8.59
N LEU A 233 -0.84 -16.87 9.33
CA LEU A 233 0.14 -15.96 8.73
C LEU A 233 1.25 -16.71 7.98
N HIS A 234 1.76 -17.81 8.56
CA HIS A 234 2.74 -18.66 7.88
C HIS A 234 2.18 -19.30 6.60
N ASP A 235 0.94 -19.81 6.64
CA ASP A 235 0.25 -20.41 5.48
C ASP A 235 -0.11 -19.36 4.39
N ASP A 236 -0.16 -18.07 4.73
CA ASP A 236 -0.21 -16.94 3.79
C ASP A 236 1.16 -16.53 3.22
N GLY A 237 2.25 -17.16 3.65
CA GLY A 237 3.62 -16.82 3.26
C GLY A 237 4.22 -15.62 4.00
N ILE A 238 3.64 -15.22 5.13
CA ILE A 238 4.12 -14.11 5.96
C ILE A 238 5.10 -14.63 7.01
N LEU A 239 6.32 -14.10 7.00
CA LEU A 239 7.37 -14.50 7.93
C LEU A 239 7.16 -13.81 9.29
N VAL A 240 6.95 -14.58 10.35
CA VAL A 240 6.79 -14.03 11.71
C VAL A 240 8.12 -14.15 12.48
N VAL A 241 8.67 -13.01 12.91
CA VAL A 241 9.86 -12.91 13.76
C VAL A 241 9.46 -12.54 15.17
N ALA A 242 10.02 -13.19 16.19
CA ALA A 242 9.80 -12.82 17.58
C ALA A 242 11.07 -12.81 18.43
N ALA A 243 11.12 -11.90 19.39
CA ALA A 243 12.20 -11.79 20.36
C ALA A 243 12.27 -13.05 21.26
N ALA A 244 13.45 -13.66 21.38
CA ALA A 244 13.65 -14.86 22.21
C ALA A 244 13.47 -14.61 23.72
N GLY A 245 13.57 -13.36 24.16
CA GLY A 245 13.34 -12.90 25.53
C GLY A 245 14.63 -12.67 26.34
N ASN A 246 14.55 -11.80 27.36
CA ASN A 246 15.71 -11.28 28.09
C ASN A 246 15.94 -11.94 29.47
N GLY A 247 15.32 -13.10 29.71
CA GLY A 247 15.27 -13.75 31.03
C GLY A 247 16.23 -14.93 31.22
N PHE A 248 17.40 -14.95 30.56
CA PHE A 248 18.28 -16.12 30.57
C PHE A 248 18.65 -16.62 31.98
N ASN A 249 18.55 -17.93 32.18
CA ASN A 249 18.97 -18.61 33.39
C ASN A 249 19.71 -19.90 33.04
N ALA A 250 20.94 -20.05 33.51
CA ALA A 250 21.79 -21.22 33.27
C ALA A 250 21.21 -22.55 33.84
N ASP A 251 20.28 -22.50 34.80
CA ASP A 251 19.54 -23.68 35.27
C ASP A 251 18.50 -24.18 34.24
N TYR A 252 18.10 -23.33 33.28
CA TYR A 252 17.10 -23.60 32.24
C TYR A 252 17.60 -23.13 30.85
N PRO A 253 18.69 -23.71 30.31
CA PRO A 253 19.48 -23.14 29.22
C PRO A 253 18.93 -23.37 27.80
N THR A 254 17.75 -23.96 27.66
CA THR A 254 17.11 -24.27 26.36
C THR A 254 15.64 -23.87 26.45
N ARG A 255 15.39 -22.55 26.44
CA ARG A 255 14.07 -21.95 26.58
C ARG A 255 14.07 -20.56 25.96
N VAL A 256 12.99 -20.23 25.26
CA VAL A 256 12.64 -18.90 24.75
C VAL A 256 11.23 -18.53 25.22
N THR A 257 10.79 -17.29 25.00
CA THR A 257 9.41 -16.86 25.26
C THR A 257 8.43 -17.36 24.20
N TYR A 258 7.16 -17.54 24.55
CA TYR A 258 6.07 -17.59 23.55
C TYR A 258 5.69 -16.13 23.18
N PRO A 259 5.43 -15.79 21.90
CA PRO A 259 5.22 -16.68 20.75
C PRO A 259 6.48 -17.22 20.04
N ALA A 260 7.69 -16.79 20.41
CA ALA A 260 8.94 -17.27 19.78
C ALA A 260 9.21 -18.79 19.92
N GLU A 261 8.54 -19.49 20.85
CA GLU A 261 8.58 -20.97 20.96
C GLU A 261 7.65 -21.68 19.94
N SER A 262 6.75 -20.97 19.25
CA SER A 262 5.88 -21.53 18.21
C SER A 262 6.69 -21.98 16.99
N GLN A 263 6.27 -23.07 16.34
CA GLN A 263 6.97 -23.61 15.16
C GLN A 263 6.84 -22.71 13.92
N TRP A 264 5.84 -21.82 13.92
CA TRP A 264 5.55 -20.88 12.83
C TRP A 264 6.29 -19.54 12.99
N VAL A 265 7.11 -19.40 14.04
CA VAL A 265 7.75 -18.15 14.44
C VAL A 265 9.26 -18.33 14.53
N THR A 266 9.99 -17.37 13.96
CA THR A 266 11.44 -17.32 14.08
C THR A 266 11.84 -16.62 15.37
N ALA A 267 12.32 -17.40 16.35
CA ALA A 267 12.96 -16.87 17.55
C ALA A 267 14.31 -16.21 17.22
N VAL A 268 14.50 -14.96 17.68
CA VAL A 268 15.74 -14.21 17.49
C VAL A 268 16.41 -13.90 18.83
N GLY A 269 17.67 -14.33 18.94
CA GLY A 269 18.56 -14.02 20.06
C GLY A 269 19.36 -12.74 19.86
N SER A 270 19.89 -12.21 20.96
CA SER A 270 20.75 -11.02 20.97
C SER A 270 22.22 -11.42 21.14
N ILE A 271 23.11 -10.77 20.38
CA ILE A 271 24.55 -10.74 20.65
C ILE A 271 25.00 -9.36 21.14
N ASP A 272 26.15 -9.34 21.83
CA ASP A 272 26.91 -8.16 22.18
C ASP A 272 27.98 -7.81 21.13
N ALA A 273 28.69 -6.70 21.35
CA ALA A 273 29.71 -6.19 20.45
C ALA A 273 30.91 -7.14 20.25
N ASP A 274 31.20 -8.03 21.21
CA ASP A 274 32.24 -9.06 21.07
C ASP A 274 31.76 -10.24 20.18
N GLY A 275 30.52 -10.19 19.66
CA GLY A 275 29.89 -11.24 18.86
C GLY A 275 29.38 -12.42 19.69
N ALA A 276 29.37 -12.31 21.03
CA ALA A 276 28.89 -13.35 21.92
C ALA A 276 27.40 -13.16 22.24
N LEU A 277 26.68 -14.26 22.48
CA LEU A 277 25.28 -14.18 22.93
C LEU A 277 25.15 -13.40 24.24
N SER A 278 24.42 -12.28 24.19
CA SER A 278 24.22 -11.34 25.30
C SER A 278 23.82 -12.07 26.58
N SER A 279 24.30 -11.58 27.73
CA SER A 279 24.11 -12.24 29.02
C SER A 279 22.63 -12.42 29.43
N PHE A 280 21.74 -11.57 28.92
CA PHE A 280 20.28 -11.64 29.12
C PHE A 280 19.56 -12.53 28.09
N SER A 281 20.13 -12.70 26.89
CA SER A 281 19.42 -13.35 25.77
C SER A 281 19.07 -14.79 26.10
N GLN A 282 17.79 -15.14 25.99
CA GLN A 282 17.39 -16.53 26.06
C GLN A 282 18.02 -17.38 24.95
N ARG A 283 17.95 -18.69 25.16
CA ARG A 283 18.87 -19.66 24.57
C ARG A 283 18.07 -20.84 24.01
N GLN A 284 18.27 -21.14 22.74
CA GLN A 284 17.74 -22.31 22.05
C GLN A 284 18.75 -22.71 20.97
N ASP A 285 18.85 -24.00 20.68
CA ASP A 285 19.77 -24.51 19.66
C ASP A 285 19.27 -24.08 18.27
N GLY A 286 20.15 -23.51 17.45
CA GLY A 286 19.80 -23.03 16.11
C GLY A 286 19.16 -21.64 16.05
N LEU A 287 19.22 -20.82 17.12
CA LEU A 287 18.73 -19.43 17.07
C LEU A 287 19.47 -18.62 15.99
N LEU A 288 18.70 -17.85 15.19
CA LEU A 288 19.24 -16.70 14.47
C LEU A 288 19.51 -15.57 15.48
N VAL A 289 20.59 -14.81 15.27
CA VAL A 289 20.99 -13.73 16.18
C VAL A 289 21.45 -12.49 15.43
N ALA A 290 21.19 -11.34 16.03
CA ALA A 290 21.60 -10.01 15.58
C ALA A 290 22.05 -9.17 16.79
N PRO A 291 22.76 -8.04 16.56
CA PRO A 291 23.09 -7.08 17.61
C PRO A 291 21.87 -6.68 18.43
N GLY A 292 21.96 -6.78 19.76
CA GLY A 292 20.88 -6.37 20.66
C GLY A 292 21.38 -5.82 22.00
N SER A 293 22.68 -5.60 22.16
CA SER A 293 23.26 -4.87 23.29
C SER A 293 23.78 -3.51 22.81
N GLN A 294 23.45 -2.43 23.53
CA GLN A 294 23.86 -1.06 23.24
C GLN A 294 23.55 -0.58 21.80
N VAL A 295 22.35 -0.92 21.31
CA VAL A 295 21.91 -0.59 19.95
C VAL A 295 21.19 0.76 19.93
N ARG A 296 21.64 1.70 19.08
CA ARG A 296 21.04 3.03 18.89
C ARG A 296 19.86 2.96 17.90
N SER A 297 18.75 3.62 18.21
CA SER A 297 17.63 3.81 17.28
C SER A 297 16.75 5.00 17.67
N THR A 298 15.75 5.29 16.85
CA THR A 298 14.76 6.37 17.00
C THR A 298 13.92 6.24 18.26
N VAL A 299 13.58 7.34 18.93
CA VAL A 299 12.60 7.39 20.02
C VAL A 299 11.72 8.66 19.90
N PRO A 300 10.53 8.70 20.51
CA PRO A 300 9.71 9.90 20.52
C PRO A 300 10.37 11.08 21.27
N ASP A 301 10.10 12.34 20.86
CA ASP A 301 10.59 13.60 21.49
C ASP A 301 10.39 13.63 23.03
N HIS A 302 9.32 12.99 23.51
CA HIS A 302 9.01 12.91 24.94
C HIS A 302 10.08 12.16 25.77
N VAL A 303 10.94 11.37 25.12
CA VAL A 303 11.98 10.55 25.78
C VAL A 303 13.25 11.35 26.09
N LEU A 304 13.67 12.29 25.22
CA LEU A 304 14.98 12.95 25.35
C LEU A 304 14.97 14.49 25.36
N GLY A 305 13.82 15.16 25.19
CA GLY A 305 13.79 16.62 25.36
C GLY A 305 12.44 17.23 25.71
N TRP A 306 11.36 16.77 25.05
CA TRP A 306 10.14 17.57 24.87
C TRP A 306 10.47 18.99 24.39
N ASP A 307 11.43 19.11 23.48
CA ASP A 307 11.81 20.38 22.88
C ASP A 307 11.00 20.73 21.63
N GLY A 308 10.20 19.75 21.16
CA GLY A 308 9.28 19.89 20.03
C GLY A 308 9.92 19.59 18.68
N THR A 309 11.10 18.95 18.68
CA THR A 309 11.75 18.39 17.50
C THR A 309 11.75 16.87 17.59
N VAL A 310 11.34 16.20 16.50
CA VAL A 310 11.08 14.75 16.46
C VAL A 310 12.22 14.01 15.74
N ASP A 311 13.42 14.18 16.27
CA ASP A 311 14.70 13.68 15.73
C ASP A 311 15.57 12.98 16.79
N ASP A 312 14.96 12.52 17.89
CA ASP A 312 15.61 11.90 19.04
C ASP A 312 16.03 10.43 18.81
N PHE A 313 17.25 10.09 19.26
CA PHE A 313 17.78 8.73 19.21
C PHE A 313 18.31 8.27 20.57
N ALA A 314 17.98 7.06 20.99
CA ALA A 314 18.43 6.45 22.24
C ALA A 314 19.05 5.07 22.04
N THR A 315 19.90 4.68 22.99
CA THR A 315 20.57 3.38 23.02
C THR A 315 19.84 2.43 23.96
N ALA A 316 19.46 1.24 23.47
CA ALA A 316 18.70 0.23 24.22
C ALA A 316 19.38 -1.16 24.22
N ASN A 317 18.89 -2.05 25.08
CA ASN A 317 19.35 -3.44 25.19
C ASN A 317 18.16 -4.41 25.21
N GLY A 318 18.18 -5.44 24.35
CA GLY A 318 17.21 -6.53 24.38
C GLY A 318 17.22 -7.39 23.11
N THR A 319 16.68 -8.60 23.21
CA THR A 319 16.32 -9.43 22.03
C THR A 319 15.31 -8.71 21.13
N SER A 320 14.56 -7.76 21.68
CA SER A 320 13.66 -6.84 20.98
C SER A 320 14.36 -5.88 20.01
N MET A 321 15.66 -5.61 20.17
CA MET A 321 16.46 -4.83 19.21
C MET A 321 17.08 -5.71 18.13
N ALA A 322 17.32 -7.00 18.43
CA ALA A 322 17.82 -7.99 17.48
C ALA A 322 16.73 -8.48 16.50
N ALA A 323 15.51 -8.71 16.99
CA ALA A 323 14.37 -9.17 16.18
C ALA A 323 14.08 -8.29 14.93
N PRO A 324 13.94 -6.96 15.01
CA PRO A 324 13.67 -6.11 13.85
C PRO A 324 14.80 -6.13 12.81
N GLN A 325 16.05 -6.36 13.25
CA GLN A 325 17.16 -6.48 12.30
C GLN A 325 17.07 -7.75 11.46
N ILE A 326 16.61 -8.88 12.05
CA ILE A 326 16.35 -10.11 11.30
C ILE A 326 15.12 -9.96 10.40
N ALA A 327 14.06 -9.28 10.85
CA ALA A 327 12.89 -8.98 10.02
C ALA A 327 13.23 -8.12 8.78
N GLY A 328 14.10 -7.12 8.96
CA GLY A 328 14.63 -6.34 7.83
C GLY A 328 15.58 -7.14 6.94
N ALA A 329 16.44 -7.99 7.50
CA ALA A 329 17.30 -8.89 6.72
C ALA A 329 16.48 -9.87 5.85
N SER A 330 15.38 -10.42 6.37
CA SER A 330 14.50 -11.29 5.59
C SER A 330 13.80 -10.54 4.45
N ALA A 331 13.45 -9.26 4.65
CA ALA A 331 12.91 -8.42 3.60
C ALA A 331 13.92 -8.17 2.46
N LEU A 332 15.18 -7.85 2.78
CA LEU A 332 16.26 -7.70 1.80
C LEU A 332 16.54 -9.00 1.03
N VAL A 333 16.62 -10.14 1.73
CA VAL A 333 16.81 -11.45 1.10
C VAL A 333 15.63 -11.82 0.21
N ARG A 334 14.39 -11.52 0.62
CA ARG A 334 13.20 -11.72 -0.21
C ARG A 334 13.24 -10.87 -1.49
N GLN A 335 13.62 -9.60 -1.38
CA GLN A 335 13.79 -8.70 -2.53
C GLN A 335 14.85 -9.25 -3.50
N ALA A 336 16.01 -9.70 -3.00
CA ALA A 336 17.05 -10.32 -3.81
C ALA A 336 16.59 -11.63 -4.50
N MET A 337 15.85 -12.50 -3.81
CA MET A 337 15.30 -13.71 -4.43
C MET A 337 14.35 -13.40 -5.59
N LEU A 338 13.52 -12.35 -5.46
CA LEU A 338 12.62 -11.88 -6.51
C LEU A 338 13.36 -11.13 -7.63
N GLN A 339 14.49 -10.49 -7.35
CA GLN A 339 15.37 -9.89 -8.37
C GLN A 339 16.04 -10.95 -9.25
N VAL A 340 16.43 -12.11 -8.67
CA VAL A 340 16.97 -13.27 -9.41
C VAL A 340 15.91 -13.94 -10.27
N ASP A 341 14.72 -14.16 -9.72
CA ASP A 341 13.59 -14.79 -10.41
C ASP A 341 12.28 -14.13 -9.94
N PRO A 342 11.70 -13.20 -10.74
CA PRO A 342 10.45 -12.52 -10.41
C PRO A 342 9.22 -13.44 -10.33
N GLN A 343 9.37 -14.74 -10.64
CA GLN A 343 8.32 -15.76 -10.52
C GLN A 343 8.70 -16.83 -9.48
N ALA A 344 9.73 -16.58 -8.67
CA ALA A 344 10.13 -17.47 -7.58
C ALA A 344 9.00 -17.61 -6.55
N ASP A 345 8.72 -18.85 -6.18
CA ASP A 345 7.97 -19.18 -4.98
C ASP A 345 8.88 -18.89 -3.77
N VAL A 346 8.67 -17.75 -3.11
CA VAL A 346 9.48 -17.25 -1.99
C VAL A 346 8.65 -17.29 -0.71
N ASP A 347 8.72 -18.43 -0.02
CA ASP A 347 8.09 -18.68 1.27
C ASP A 347 9.03 -18.32 2.46
N PRO A 348 8.50 -18.20 3.70
CA PRO A 348 9.29 -17.91 4.88
C PRO A 348 10.42 -18.91 5.16
N ASP A 349 10.16 -20.21 5.00
CA ASP A 349 11.14 -21.28 5.25
C ASP A 349 12.36 -21.11 4.34
N ARG A 350 12.15 -20.83 3.04
CA ARG A 350 13.21 -20.61 2.05
C ARG A 350 14.09 -19.39 2.39
N ILE A 351 13.50 -18.30 2.88
CA ILE A 351 14.24 -17.11 3.30
C ILE A 351 15.09 -17.44 4.55
N LEU A 352 14.50 -18.13 5.52
CA LEU A 352 15.14 -18.47 6.80
C LEU A 352 16.26 -19.51 6.63
N ASP A 353 16.05 -20.52 5.81
CA ASP A 353 17.08 -21.52 5.50
C ASP A 353 18.23 -20.89 4.72
N HIS A 354 17.96 -19.95 3.80
CA HIS A 354 19.02 -19.19 3.14
C HIS A 354 19.84 -18.34 4.12
N LEU A 355 19.18 -17.58 5.00
CA LEU A 355 19.84 -16.81 6.07
C LEU A 355 20.66 -17.70 7.02
N ARG A 356 20.22 -18.94 7.29
CA ARG A 356 20.95 -19.91 8.13
C ARG A 356 22.13 -20.53 7.38
N ASP A 357 21.97 -20.92 6.12
CA ASP A 357 23.02 -21.55 5.30
C ASP A 357 24.19 -20.60 5.01
N THR A 358 23.94 -19.28 4.96
CA THR A 358 24.97 -18.25 4.82
C THR A 358 25.47 -17.65 6.13
N SER A 359 24.87 -18.02 7.27
CA SER A 359 25.23 -17.51 8.60
C SER A 359 26.60 -17.99 9.11
N ILE A 360 27.18 -17.20 10.03
CA ILE A 360 28.31 -17.62 10.84
C ILE A 360 27.78 -18.43 12.03
N THR A 361 27.95 -19.75 11.98
CA THR A 361 27.59 -20.66 13.09
C THR A 361 28.61 -20.57 14.23
N SER A 362 28.13 -20.21 15.42
CA SER A 362 28.90 -20.12 16.66
C SER A 362 28.34 -21.04 17.75
N VAL A 363 29.13 -21.29 18.80
CA VAL A 363 28.72 -22.16 19.94
C VAL A 363 28.79 -21.37 21.23
N ASP A 364 27.72 -21.38 22.02
CA ASP A 364 27.68 -20.73 23.33
C ASP A 364 28.57 -21.47 24.32
N SER A 365 29.60 -20.79 24.81
CA SER A 365 30.53 -21.35 25.79
C SER A 365 29.89 -21.75 27.12
N GLN A 366 28.71 -21.18 27.46
CA GLN A 366 28.00 -21.48 28.72
C GLN A 366 27.13 -22.72 28.63
N THR A 367 26.41 -22.90 27.51
CA THR A 367 25.36 -23.92 27.36
C THR A 367 25.75 -25.04 26.39
N GLY A 368 26.68 -24.78 25.47
CA GLY A 368 27.11 -25.72 24.43
C GLY A 368 26.19 -25.83 23.22
N ILE A 369 25.14 -24.99 23.13
CA ILE A 369 24.23 -24.93 21.98
C ILE A 369 24.84 -24.11 20.85
N SER A 370 24.36 -24.33 19.62
CA SER A 370 24.77 -23.58 18.43
C SER A 370 23.81 -22.41 18.16
N TYR A 371 24.33 -21.34 17.58
CA TYR A 371 23.56 -20.18 17.12
C TYR A 371 24.16 -19.61 15.83
N HIS A 372 23.35 -18.85 15.10
CA HIS A 372 23.60 -18.41 13.72
C HIS A 372 23.60 -16.89 13.64
N THR A 373 24.78 -16.28 13.58
CA THR A 373 24.91 -14.84 13.34
C THR A 373 24.74 -14.58 11.84
N VAL A 374 23.77 -13.75 11.46
CA VAL A 374 23.52 -13.43 10.04
C VAL A 374 24.74 -12.76 9.41
N ASP A 375 25.10 -13.19 8.21
CA ASP A 375 26.06 -12.51 7.34
C ASP A 375 25.27 -12.07 6.11
N LEU A 376 24.76 -10.83 6.15
CA LEU A 376 23.81 -10.33 5.16
C LEU A 376 24.49 -10.15 3.81
N GLN A 377 25.72 -9.65 3.79
CA GLN A 377 26.50 -9.54 2.55
C GLN A 377 26.64 -10.91 1.88
N THR A 378 27.07 -11.95 2.61
CA THR A 378 27.18 -13.32 2.08
C THR A 378 25.82 -13.89 1.64
N ALA A 379 24.74 -13.55 2.36
CA ALA A 379 23.38 -13.93 1.98
C ALA A 379 22.98 -13.35 0.60
N ILE A 380 23.23 -12.06 0.37
CA ILE A 380 22.88 -11.39 -0.88
C ILE A 380 23.81 -11.79 -2.03
N ASP A 381 25.13 -11.75 -1.80
CA ASP A 381 26.16 -12.16 -2.77
C ASP A 381 25.85 -13.55 -3.36
N SER A 382 25.47 -14.51 -2.51
CA SER A 382 25.21 -15.90 -2.92
C SER A 382 23.94 -16.09 -3.76
N LEU A 383 23.00 -15.14 -3.74
CA LEU A 383 21.83 -15.12 -4.63
C LEU A 383 22.15 -14.47 -5.97
N LEU A 384 22.89 -13.35 -5.95
CA LEU A 384 23.14 -12.51 -7.12
C LEU A 384 24.39 -12.89 -7.93
N ALA A 385 25.18 -13.87 -7.49
CA ALA A 385 26.46 -14.25 -8.12
C ALA A 385 26.39 -14.85 -9.55
N ASP A 386 25.21 -15.17 -10.10
CA ASP A 386 25.05 -15.92 -11.36
C ASP A 386 24.03 -15.27 -12.34
N THR A 387 23.57 -14.03 -12.07
CA THR A 387 22.50 -13.35 -12.85
C THR A 387 23.00 -12.45 -14.00
N ASP A 388 24.32 -12.33 -14.23
CA ASP A 388 24.92 -11.34 -15.13
C ASP A 388 24.53 -9.87 -14.77
N VAL A 389 24.05 -9.65 -13.53
CA VAL A 389 24.13 -8.35 -12.85
C VAL A 389 25.61 -8.11 -12.59
N ASP A 390 26.29 -7.45 -13.53
CA ASP A 390 27.72 -7.14 -13.43
C ASP A 390 27.92 -6.36 -12.13
N PRO A 391 28.68 -6.89 -11.14
CA PRO A 391 28.93 -6.16 -9.91
C PRO A 391 29.71 -4.92 -10.30
N ASP A 392 29.10 -3.75 -10.09
CA ASP A 392 29.60 -2.47 -10.61
C ASP A 392 31.09 -2.37 -10.28
N PRO A 393 31.99 -2.38 -11.29
CA PRO A 393 33.36 -2.72 -11.04
C PRO A 393 33.96 -1.64 -10.14
N VAL A 394 34.42 -2.03 -8.95
CA VAL A 394 35.09 -1.15 -7.99
C VAL A 394 36.38 -0.61 -8.61
N LEU A 395 36.21 0.45 -9.40
CA LEU A 395 37.25 1.27 -9.96
C LEU A 395 37.63 2.29 -8.91
N ASP A 396 38.69 1.96 -8.17
CA ASP A 396 39.52 2.96 -7.49
C ASP A 396 40.02 3.97 -8.54
N SER A 397 39.23 5.02 -8.73
CA SER A 397 39.59 6.22 -9.47
C SER A 397 39.01 7.42 -8.77
N GLY A 398 39.74 7.93 -7.77
CA GLY A 398 39.41 9.17 -7.08
C GLY A 398 39.34 10.37 -8.02
N LEU A 399 38.13 10.66 -8.50
CA LEU A 399 37.73 11.83 -9.29
C LEU A 399 36.21 11.97 -9.14
N GLU A 400 35.78 12.91 -8.30
CA GLU A 400 34.36 13.25 -8.14
C GLU A 400 33.80 13.75 -9.48
N LEU A 401 32.71 13.14 -9.97
CA LEU A 401 31.89 13.71 -11.02
C LEU A 401 30.93 14.73 -10.39
N PRO A 402 30.78 15.95 -10.94
CA PRO A 402 30.02 17.00 -10.29
C PRO A 402 28.51 16.90 -10.55
N GLY A 403 27.76 16.45 -9.54
CA GLY A 403 26.37 16.85 -9.26
C GLY A 403 25.26 16.10 -10.02
N ASP A 404 24.16 15.87 -9.30
CA ASP A 404 22.93 15.20 -9.72
C ASP A 404 22.51 15.48 -11.17
N GLY A 405 22.69 14.48 -12.03
CA GLY A 405 22.21 14.49 -13.40
C GLY A 405 21.79 13.08 -13.81
N ILE A 406 20.52 12.90 -14.13
CA ILE A 406 19.95 11.60 -14.52
C ILE A 406 20.73 11.08 -15.75
N HIS A 407 21.48 9.99 -15.56
CA HIS A 407 22.31 9.38 -16.60
C HIS A 407 21.51 8.38 -17.42
N LEU A 408 21.46 8.58 -18.75
CA LEU A 408 20.56 7.84 -19.63
C LEU A 408 21.30 7.10 -20.75
N GLY A 409 21.25 5.78 -20.68
CA GLY A 409 21.92 4.91 -21.64
C GLY A 409 23.43 4.91 -21.43
N THR A 410 24.00 3.73 -21.25
CA THR A 410 25.44 3.55 -21.11
C THR A 410 26.14 3.79 -22.44
N VAL A 411 26.46 5.05 -22.71
CA VAL A 411 27.58 5.37 -23.57
C VAL A 411 28.84 5.12 -22.74
N GLN A 412 29.48 3.95 -22.94
CA GLN A 412 30.73 3.64 -22.26
C GLN A 412 31.73 4.75 -22.58
N SER A 413 32.15 5.50 -21.56
CA SER A 413 33.01 6.65 -21.74
C SER A 413 34.26 6.63 -20.89
N GLN A 414 35.36 7.06 -21.49
CA GLN A 414 36.64 7.24 -20.81
C GLN A 414 37.16 8.63 -21.12
N ALA A 415 37.28 9.45 -20.08
CA ALA A 415 37.82 10.80 -20.19
C ALA A 415 39.36 10.76 -20.11
N THR A 416 40.04 11.44 -21.03
CA THR A 416 41.49 11.69 -20.96
C THR A 416 41.80 13.14 -21.31
N VAL A 417 42.52 13.83 -20.43
CA VAL A 417 42.99 15.20 -20.67
C VAL A 417 44.25 15.19 -21.53
N LEU A 418 44.20 15.84 -22.69
CA LEU A 418 45.31 15.93 -23.64
C LEU A 418 45.54 17.40 -24.06
N GLU A 419 46.73 17.92 -23.75
CA GLU A 419 47.19 19.27 -24.14
C GLU A 419 46.27 20.46 -23.77
N GLY A 420 45.36 20.29 -22.80
CA GLY A 420 44.43 21.33 -22.33
C GLY A 420 43.00 21.20 -22.85
N ASP A 421 42.73 20.16 -23.63
CA ASP A 421 41.38 19.73 -24.03
C ASP A 421 41.00 18.44 -23.30
N THR A 422 39.70 18.24 -23.07
CA THR A 422 39.15 16.98 -22.56
C THR A 422 38.63 16.14 -23.71
N TRP A 423 39.03 14.88 -23.77
CA TRP A 423 38.54 13.90 -24.74
C TRP A 423 37.73 12.82 -24.06
N TYR A 424 36.55 12.52 -24.59
CA TYR A 424 35.71 11.38 -24.23
C TYR A 424 35.75 10.37 -25.39
N GLU A 425 36.24 9.16 -25.15
CA GLU A 425 35.89 8.00 -26.00
C GLU A 425 34.44 7.62 -25.69
N LEU A 426 33.65 7.24 -26.71
CA LEU A 426 32.23 6.88 -26.59
C LEU A 426 31.93 5.66 -27.48
N ASP A 427 31.21 4.67 -26.97
CA ASP A 427 30.57 3.61 -27.78
C ASP A 427 29.04 3.73 -27.72
N THR A 428 28.36 3.79 -28.87
CA THR A 428 26.89 3.93 -28.93
C THR A 428 26.14 2.62 -28.70
N ALA A 429 25.06 2.67 -27.92
CA ALA A 429 24.21 1.51 -27.64
C ALA A 429 23.30 1.13 -28.83
N HIS A 430 22.83 2.12 -29.59
CA HIS A 430 21.79 1.97 -30.61
C HIS A 430 22.04 2.78 -31.87
N GLN A 431 21.50 2.30 -33.00
CA GLN A 431 21.39 3.08 -34.22
C GLN A 431 20.28 4.12 -34.06
N GLY A 432 20.59 5.39 -34.35
CA GLY A 432 19.62 6.47 -34.17
C GLY A 432 20.31 7.81 -33.97
N VAL A 433 19.85 8.56 -32.97
CA VAL A 433 20.40 9.86 -32.58
C VAL A 433 21.26 9.71 -31.32
N LEU A 434 22.46 10.30 -31.37
CA LEU A 434 23.28 10.65 -30.22
C LEU A 434 23.10 12.15 -29.96
N SER A 435 22.61 12.50 -28.79
CA SER A 435 22.35 13.89 -28.39
C SER A 435 23.39 14.32 -27.35
N LEU A 436 23.93 15.53 -27.51
CA LEU A 436 24.97 16.10 -26.66
C LEU A 436 24.50 17.43 -26.08
N GLY A 437 24.26 17.50 -24.77
CA GLY A 437 24.02 18.74 -24.05
C GLY A 437 25.33 19.33 -23.51
N ALA A 438 25.56 20.62 -23.74
CA ALA A 438 26.67 21.38 -23.14
C ALA A 438 26.34 22.88 -23.06
N SER A 439 26.94 23.60 -22.10
CA SER A 439 26.79 25.06 -21.99
C SER A 439 27.15 25.80 -23.29
N ALA A 440 26.43 26.87 -23.63
CA ALA A 440 26.54 27.56 -24.93
C ALA A 440 27.94 28.10 -25.30
N ASP A 441 28.79 28.35 -24.30
CA ASP A 441 30.17 28.83 -24.49
C ASP A 441 31.18 27.68 -24.79
N VAL A 442 30.77 26.42 -24.67
CA VAL A 442 31.61 25.23 -24.88
C VAL A 442 31.85 24.99 -26.38
N GLN A 443 33.11 24.91 -26.79
CA GLN A 443 33.49 24.48 -28.14
C GLN A 443 33.74 22.97 -28.14
N LEU A 444 33.06 22.25 -29.04
CA LEU A 444 33.09 20.79 -29.10
C LEU A 444 33.24 20.27 -30.53
N GLN A 445 33.81 19.08 -30.66
CA GLN A 445 33.97 18.37 -31.94
C GLN A 445 33.84 16.86 -31.73
N ILE A 446 32.94 16.21 -32.47
CA ILE A 446 32.83 14.74 -32.51
C ILE A 446 33.58 14.21 -33.74
N VAL A 447 34.38 13.17 -33.57
CA VAL A 447 35.06 12.44 -34.65
C VAL A 447 34.78 10.94 -34.59
N ASP A 448 34.80 10.27 -35.73
CA ASP A 448 34.71 8.82 -35.82
C ASP A 448 36.05 8.13 -35.42
N ALA A 449 36.03 6.80 -35.29
CA ALA A 449 37.23 6.01 -35.02
C ALA A 449 38.32 6.06 -36.12
N ALA A 450 38.07 6.69 -37.27
CA ALA A 450 39.05 6.99 -38.30
C ALA A 450 39.57 8.45 -38.26
N GLY A 451 39.06 9.28 -37.33
CA GLY A 451 39.42 10.68 -37.13
C GLY A 451 38.71 11.66 -38.06
N ASN A 452 37.63 11.26 -38.74
CA ASN A 452 36.79 12.16 -39.52
C ASN A 452 35.78 12.86 -38.61
N ALA A 453 35.62 14.17 -38.74
CA ALA A 453 34.58 14.90 -38.01
C ALA A 453 33.18 14.48 -38.46
N LEU A 454 32.27 14.26 -37.51
CA LEU A 454 30.85 14.15 -37.77
C LEU A 454 30.24 15.55 -37.86
N GLU A 455 29.39 15.76 -38.87
CA GLU A 455 28.55 16.96 -38.96
C GLU A 455 27.28 16.72 -38.11
N PRO A 456 26.84 17.70 -37.30
CA PRO A 456 25.58 17.59 -36.57
C PRO A 456 24.38 17.54 -37.54
N LEU A 457 23.28 16.94 -37.09
CA LEU A 457 22.03 16.84 -37.83
C LEU A 457 21.40 18.22 -38.00
N ALA A 458 21.63 18.81 -39.17
CA ALA A 458 20.89 19.99 -39.60
C ALA A 458 19.39 19.66 -39.70
N ASP A 459 18.59 20.29 -38.83
CA ASP A 459 17.14 20.16 -38.75
C ASP A 459 16.60 18.76 -38.37
N PHE A 460 17.01 18.22 -37.21
CA PHE A 460 16.14 17.31 -36.43
C PHE A 460 14.97 18.09 -35.74
N GLY A 461 14.37 19.07 -36.45
CA GLY A 461 13.18 19.76 -35.97
C GLY A 461 12.69 21.04 -36.65
N SER A 462 13.55 21.85 -37.29
CA SER A 462 13.13 23.13 -37.91
C SER A 462 12.84 23.00 -39.41
N ALA A 463 11.87 23.79 -39.92
CA ALA A 463 11.59 23.89 -41.35
C ALA A 463 12.35 25.07 -42.02
N THR A 464 13.32 25.69 -41.35
CA THR A 464 13.90 26.98 -41.76
C THR A 464 15.41 27.17 -41.52
N GLY A 465 16.25 26.15 -41.75
CA GLY A 465 17.58 26.37 -42.32
C GLY A 465 18.55 27.28 -41.53
N SER A 466 18.46 27.24 -40.21
CA SER A 466 19.43 27.80 -39.26
C SER A 466 19.54 26.82 -38.11
N ALA A 467 20.77 26.42 -37.74
CA ALA A 467 21.04 25.39 -36.73
C ALA A 467 20.13 25.56 -35.50
N GLY A 468 19.30 24.55 -35.24
CA GLY A 468 18.22 24.60 -34.27
C GLY A 468 18.74 24.47 -32.84
N LEU A 469 19.07 25.60 -32.22
CA LEU A 469 19.37 25.68 -30.80
C LEU A 469 18.06 25.53 -30.00
N SER A 470 17.92 24.49 -29.18
CA SER A 470 17.01 24.54 -28.02
C SER A 470 17.77 25.21 -26.88
N GLU A 471 17.58 26.53 -26.71
CA GLU A 471 18.13 27.27 -25.57
C GLU A 471 17.18 27.16 -24.37
N THR A 472 17.49 26.26 -23.43
CA THR A 472 16.87 26.25 -22.10
C THR A 472 17.97 26.34 -21.04
N GLY A 473 17.88 27.30 -20.12
CA GLY A 473 18.85 27.45 -19.01
C GLY A 473 20.27 27.94 -19.38
N GLY A 474 20.65 27.97 -20.65
CA GLY A 474 22.00 28.30 -21.12
C GLY A 474 22.77 27.11 -21.70
N GLU A 475 22.16 25.92 -21.70
CA GLU A 475 22.66 24.71 -22.36
C GLU A 475 22.19 24.66 -23.82
N VAL A 476 23.00 24.05 -24.68
CA VAL A 476 22.74 23.82 -26.11
C VAL A 476 22.85 22.33 -26.39
N GLN A 477 21.83 21.77 -27.05
CA GLN A 477 21.83 20.38 -27.51
C GLN A 477 22.34 20.28 -28.97
N TYR A 478 23.20 19.28 -29.22
CA TYR A 478 23.72 18.93 -30.54
C TYR A 478 23.42 17.47 -30.86
N ASP A 479 22.68 17.22 -31.94
CA ASP A 479 22.23 15.88 -32.34
C ASP A 479 23.06 15.32 -33.50
N TYR A 480 23.41 14.03 -33.44
CA TYR A 480 24.22 13.34 -34.45
C TYR A 480 23.59 11.99 -34.83
N ALA A 481 23.61 11.65 -36.13
CA ALA A 481 23.19 10.32 -36.57
C ALA A 481 24.32 9.31 -36.33
N VAL A 482 23.98 8.18 -35.71
CA VAL A 482 24.93 7.12 -35.32
C VAL A 482 24.42 5.72 -35.66
N GLU A 483 25.34 4.80 -35.91
CA GLU A 483 25.08 3.36 -35.98
C GLU A 483 25.18 2.73 -34.57
N GLN A 484 24.66 1.51 -34.39
CA GLN A 484 24.84 0.75 -33.15
C GLN A 484 26.29 0.28 -33.00
N GLN A 485 26.85 0.33 -31.77
CA GLN A 485 28.24 -0.01 -31.46
C GLN A 485 29.26 0.81 -32.29
N GLN A 486 28.88 2.05 -32.63
CA GLN A 486 29.77 2.99 -33.31
C GLN A 486 30.66 3.67 -32.27
N ARG A 487 31.97 3.46 -32.42
CA ARG A 487 32.97 4.16 -31.62
C ARG A 487 33.22 5.57 -32.13
N LEU A 488 33.11 6.53 -31.22
CA LEU A 488 33.24 7.96 -31.43
C LEU A 488 34.21 8.57 -30.41
N PHE A 489 34.74 9.74 -30.72
CA PHE A 489 35.54 10.53 -29.79
C PHE A 489 35.03 11.97 -29.78
N VAL A 490 34.73 12.50 -28.59
CA VAL A 490 34.28 13.88 -28.40
C VAL A 490 35.40 14.68 -27.75
N ARG A 491 35.85 15.73 -28.45
CA ARG A 491 36.80 16.72 -27.98
C ARG A 491 36.06 17.94 -27.46
N ILE A 492 36.45 18.41 -26.28
CA ILE A 492 35.94 19.64 -25.67
C ILE A 492 37.14 20.57 -25.43
N GLU A 493 37.09 21.78 -25.99
CA GLU A 493 38.23 22.71 -25.95
C GLU A 493 38.28 23.53 -24.65
N GLY A 494 39.37 23.42 -23.89
CA GLY A 494 39.66 24.23 -22.70
C GLY A 494 39.16 23.70 -21.34
N ASP A 495 39.46 24.45 -20.27
CA ASP A 495 39.16 24.13 -18.85
C ASP A 495 37.64 24.11 -18.50
N ALA A 496 36.74 24.25 -19.47
CA ALA A 496 35.29 24.41 -19.28
C ALA A 496 34.56 23.06 -19.12
N ALA A 497 34.95 22.27 -18.13
CA ALA A 497 34.31 21.00 -17.77
C ALA A 497 33.05 21.17 -16.89
N GLU A 498 32.25 22.22 -17.14
CA GLU A 498 30.95 22.42 -16.46
C GLU A 498 29.84 21.79 -17.33
N SER A 499 29.33 20.66 -16.81
CA SER A 499 28.17 19.88 -17.30
C SER A 499 28.10 19.58 -18.80
N VAL A 500 28.44 18.33 -19.16
CA VAL A 500 28.26 17.77 -20.51
C VAL A 500 27.51 16.46 -20.41
N ARG A 501 26.39 16.36 -21.13
CA ARG A 501 25.48 15.20 -21.10
C ARG A 501 25.44 14.50 -22.45
N PHE A 502 25.59 13.18 -22.46
CA PHE A 502 25.48 12.32 -23.65
C PHE A 502 24.24 11.42 -23.51
N THR A 503 23.41 11.29 -24.55
CA THR A 503 22.27 10.34 -24.56
C THR A 503 22.11 9.68 -25.94
N ASN A 504 21.75 8.38 -25.98
CA ASN A 504 21.58 7.61 -27.23
C ASN A 504 20.31 6.73 -27.20
N LEU A 505 19.17 7.35 -26.88
CA LEU A 505 17.90 6.67 -26.54
C LEU A 505 16.89 6.63 -27.69
N LEU A 506 17.07 7.49 -28.71
CA LEU A 506 16.11 7.67 -29.79
C LEU A 506 16.58 6.93 -31.04
N GLN A 507 15.89 5.85 -31.39
CA GLN A 507 16.01 5.19 -32.70
C GLN A 507 15.04 5.82 -33.69
N TRP A 508 15.50 6.00 -34.93
CA TRP A 508 14.71 6.63 -36.00
C TRP A 508 14.83 5.83 -37.30
N THR A 509 13.70 5.32 -37.80
CA THR A 509 13.64 4.55 -39.06
C THR A 509 12.39 4.90 -39.87
N ASP A 510 12.57 5.45 -41.07
CA ASP A 510 11.56 5.63 -42.14
C ASP A 510 10.12 6.02 -41.70
N GLY A 511 10.02 6.95 -40.74
CA GLY A 511 8.75 7.54 -40.27
C GLY A 511 8.23 7.02 -38.93
N GLU A 512 8.94 6.08 -38.31
CA GLU A 512 8.70 5.55 -36.97
C GLU A 512 9.78 6.06 -36.00
N VAL A 513 9.36 6.49 -34.82
CA VAL A 513 10.25 6.89 -33.71
C VAL A 513 10.16 5.84 -32.61
N ARG A 514 11.29 5.33 -32.13
CA ARG A 514 11.35 4.47 -30.94
C ARG A 514 12.19 5.13 -29.87
N ILE A 515 11.66 5.24 -28.67
CA ILE A 515 12.40 5.61 -27.47
C ILE A 515 12.59 4.35 -26.64
N LEU A 516 13.83 4.08 -26.30
CA LEU A 516 14.22 2.98 -25.42
C LEU A 516 14.64 3.57 -24.08
N GLY A 517 13.93 3.18 -23.02
CA GLY A 517 14.33 3.40 -21.64
C GLY A 517 15.46 2.47 -21.22
N THR A 518 15.77 2.51 -19.93
CA THR A 518 17.04 2.04 -19.38
C THR A 518 16.84 1.02 -18.25
N GLY A 519 17.87 0.83 -17.41
CA GLY A 519 17.79 0.06 -16.17
C GLY A 519 17.48 0.91 -14.94
N ALA A 520 17.22 2.21 -15.13
CA ALA A 520 16.94 3.18 -14.09
C ALA A 520 15.64 3.94 -14.43
N SER A 521 15.05 4.60 -13.43
CA SER A 521 13.80 5.35 -13.59
C SER A 521 13.88 6.42 -14.68
N ASP A 522 13.05 6.26 -15.71
CA ASP A 522 13.01 7.09 -16.91
C ASP A 522 11.79 8.04 -16.94
N SER A 523 12.01 9.30 -17.27
CA SER A 523 10.97 10.34 -17.40
C SER A 523 10.83 10.78 -18.86
N VAL A 524 9.69 10.47 -19.47
CA VAL A 524 9.33 10.88 -20.83
C VAL A 524 8.17 11.87 -20.78
N ARG A 525 8.26 12.95 -21.55
CA ARG A 525 7.18 13.92 -21.74
C ARG A 525 6.91 14.14 -23.22
N LEU A 526 5.65 14.01 -23.63
CA LEU A 526 5.16 14.40 -24.96
C LEU A 526 4.19 15.58 -24.82
N ASP A 527 4.48 16.68 -25.50
CA ASP A 527 3.66 17.90 -25.52
C ASP A 527 3.23 18.22 -26.96
N LEU A 528 1.92 18.46 -27.14
CA LEU A 528 1.26 18.65 -28.42
C LEU A 528 0.61 20.05 -28.57
N THR A 529 0.86 20.97 -27.64
CA THR A 529 0.17 22.27 -27.54
C THR A 529 0.28 23.11 -28.83
N ASP A 530 1.51 23.33 -29.30
CA ASP A 530 1.84 24.16 -30.48
C ASP A 530 2.63 23.38 -31.56
N SER A 531 3.29 22.30 -31.17
CA SER A 531 4.18 21.47 -31.99
C SER A 531 4.32 20.10 -31.32
N ILE A 532 4.91 19.10 -31.99
CA ILE A 532 5.21 17.83 -31.34
C ILE A 532 6.55 18.00 -30.61
N ARG A 533 6.53 18.11 -29.28
CA ARG A 533 7.75 18.16 -28.45
C ARG A 533 7.87 16.91 -27.61
N ILE A 534 9.04 16.28 -27.62
CA ILE A 534 9.38 15.19 -26.71
C ILE A 534 10.54 15.63 -25.84
N GLU A 535 10.46 15.35 -24.55
CA GLU A 535 11.56 15.45 -23.60
C GLU A 535 11.81 14.06 -22.98
N ILE A 536 13.07 13.65 -22.88
CA ILE A 536 13.52 12.36 -22.34
C ILE A 536 14.58 12.67 -21.28
N ASN A 537 14.20 12.62 -20.00
CA ASN A 537 14.92 13.17 -18.83
C ASN A 537 15.76 14.43 -19.17
N GLY A 538 15.07 15.44 -19.71
CA GLY A 538 15.63 16.75 -20.06
C GLY A 538 16.36 16.84 -21.42
N ALA A 539 16.49 15.77 -22.20
CA ALA A 539 16.94 15.86 -23.60
C ALA A 539 15.72 16.14 -24.50
N GLN A 540 15.76 17.18 -25.32
CA GLN A 540 14.58 17.72 -26.01
C GLN A 540 14.64 17.50 -27.53
N TYR A 541 13.48 17.14 -28.09
CA TYR A 541 13.27 16.91 -29.52
C TYR A 541 11.98 17.62 -29.93
N GLN A 542 11.96 18.28 -31.08
CA GLN A 542 10.79 19.04 -31.54
C GLN A 542 10.55 18.78 -33.03
N TRP A 543 9.30 18.59 -33.43
CA TRP A 543 8.89 18.51 -34.83
C TRP A 543 7.67 19.38 -35.11
N ALA A 544 7.62 19.94 -36.31
CA ALA A 544 6.41 20.56 -36.82
C ALA A 544 5.24 19.55 -36.89
N THR A 545 4.03 20.03 -36.65
CA THR A 545 2.79 19.27 -36.87
C THR A 545 2.61 18.98 -38.37
N THR A 546 2.02 17.83 -38.70
CA THR A 546 1.82 17.36 -40.07
C THR A 546 0.38 16.88 -40.28
N ASP A 547 -0.13 17.00 -41.52
CA ASP A 547 -1.45 16.48 -41.92
C ASP A 547 -1.56 14.94 -41.82
N THR A 548 -0.43 14.26 -41.62
CA THR A 548 -0.35 12.82 -41.35
C THR A 548 0.12 12.58 -39.93
N GLN A 549 -0.58 11.69 -39.22
CA GLN A 549 -0.23 11.22 -37.89
C GLN A 549 1.16 10.54 -37.88
N ARG A 550 2.00 10.87 -36.90
CA ARG A 550 3.34 10.29 -36.70
C ARG A 550 3.26 9.09 -35.77
N ALA A 551 3.92 7.98 -36.10
CA ALA A 551 3.96 6.77 -35.26
C ALA A 551 5.16 6.81 -34.31
N ILE A 552 4.92 6.54 -33.03
CA ILE A 552 5.89 6.69 -31.95
C ILE A 552 5.71 5.49 -31.00
N HIS A 553 6.82 4.89 -30.57
CA HIS A 553 6.83 3.81 -29.59
C HIS A 553 7.72 4.19 -28.40
N PHE A 554 7.22 4.06 -27.18
CA PHE A 554 7.97 4.24 -25.94
C PHE A 554 8.03 2.91 -25.18
N SER A 555 9.15 2.63 -24.51
CA SER A 555 9.32 1.47 -23.63
C SER A 555 10.19 1.93 -22.47
N GLY A 556 9.72 1.92 -21.22
CA GLY A 556 10.52 2.35 -20.07
C GLY A 556 11.58 1.34 -19.65
N SER A 557 11.34 0.05 -19.96
CA SER A 557 12.20 -1.10 -19.62
C SER A 557 12.11 -1.50 -18.14
N SER A 558 12.94 -0.93 -17.27
CA SER A 558 12.95 -1.29 -15.85
C SER A 558 13.45 -0.14 -14.99
N GLY A 559 12.64 0.24 -14.01
CA GLY A 559 12.83 1.40 -13.17
C GLY A 559 11.51 1.70 -12.45
N ASN A 560 11.35 2.95 -12.01
CA ASN A 560 10.04 3.50 -11.69
C ASN A 560 9.73 4.59 -12.72
N ASP A 561 9.20 4.18 -13.86
CA ASP A 561 9.19 4.98 -15.07
C ASP A 561 7.96 5.88 -15.13
N THR A 562 8.15 7.08 -15.68
CA THR A 562 7.14 8.14 -15.77
C THR A 562 6.93 8.58 -17.20
N LEU A 563 5.69 8.49 -17.68
CA LEU A 563 5.27 9.00 -18.99
C LEU A 563 4.21 10.10 -18.82
N SER A 564 4.48 11.29 -19.33
CA SER A 564 3.58 12.43 -19.26
C SER A 564 3.14 12.92 -20.65
N PHE A 565 1.84 13.07 -20.83
CA PHE A 565 1.22 13.63 -22.04
C PHE A 565 0.60 15.00 -21.73
N GLN A 566 0.96 16.01 -22.50
CA GLN A 566 0.27 17.29 -22.59
C GLN A 566 -0.47 17.34 -23.94
N GLY A 567 -1.80 17.22 -23.88
CA GLY A 567 -2.70 17.26 -25.03
C GLY A 567 -2.74 18.62 -25.72
N SER A 568 -3.44 18.65 -26.86
CA SER A 568 -3.66 19.87 -27.64
C SER A 568 -5.04 20.47 -27.32
N SER A 569 -5.47 21.50 -28.07
CA SER A 569 -6.88 21.95 -28.03
C SER A 569 -7.83 21.04 -28.84
N GLY A 570 -7.54 19.74 -28.83
CA GLY A 570 -7.89 18.78 -29.88
C GLY A 570 -9.04 17.85 -29.52
N SER A 571 -8.79 16.56 -29.69
CA SER A 571 -9.68 15.47 -29.25
C SER A 571 -8.84 14.21 -29.19
N GLU A 572 -8.21 14.04 -28.03
CA GLU A 572 -7.22 13.04 -27.73
C GLU A 572 -7.86 11.83 -27.05
N ARG A 573 -7.28 10.64 -27.24
CA ARG A 573 -7.68 9.43 -26.51
C ARG A 573 -6.47 8.71 -25.95
N ILE A 574 -6.56 8.32 -24.68
CA ILE A 574 -5.60 7.43 -24.04
C ILE A 574 -6.26 6.15 -23.52
N SER A 575 -5.56 5.03 -23.63
CA SER A 575 -5.88 3.75 -22.99
C SER A 575 -4.63 3.27 -22.26
N VAL A 576 -4.74 3.00 -20.95
CA VAL A 576 -3.60 2.68 -20.08
C VAL A 576 -3.90 1.44 -19.24
N TYR A 577 -2.98 0.47 -19.32
CA TYR A 577 -2.94 -0.77 -18.55
C TYR A 577 -1.63 -0.80 -17.74
N PRO A 578 -1.63 -1.33 -16.51
CA PRO A 578 -0.45 -1.50 -15.68
C PRO A 578 0.65 -2.34 -16.35
N ALA A 579 1.92 -2.01 -16.08
CA ALA A 579 3.09 -2.63 -16.71
C ALA A 579 3.17 -4.17 -16.52
N SER A 580 2.53 -4.70 -15.48
CA SER A 580 2.50 -6.13 -15.13
C SER A 580 1.49 -6.96 -15.95
N ASN A 581 0.57 -6.33 -16.70
CA ASN A 581 -0.52 -7.04 -17.41
C ASN A 581 -0.09 -7.58 -18.80
N VAL A 582 0.37 -8.84 -18.83
CA VAL A 582 0.69 -9.54 -20.09
C VAL A 582 -0.57 -10.04 -20.82
N SER A 583 -0.82 -9.46 -22.00
CA SER A 583 -1.95 -9.69 -22.93
C SER A 583 -3.29 -9.04 -22.50
N VAL A 584 -4.03 -8.33 -23.37
CA VAL A 584 -4.13 -8.49 -24.84
C VAL A 584 -4.09 -7.17 -25.64
N ASP A 585 -4.04 -6.03 -24.96
CA ASP A 585 -4.11 -4.68 -25.55
C ASP A 585 -2.84 -3.88 -25.27
N THR A 586 -2.42 -3.01 -26.19
CA THR A 586 -1.24 -2.13 -26.01
C THR A 586 -1.65 -0.78 -25.43
N ASN A 587 -0.87 -0.23 -24.48
CA ASN A 587 -1.11 1.13 -24.01
C ASN A 587 -0.97 2.09 -25.19
N ARG A 588 -1.95 2.97 -25.35
CA ARG A 588 -2.11 3.74 -26.59
C ARG A 588 -2.58 5.15 -26.32
N PHE A 589 -1.87 6.11 -26.87
CA PHE A 589 -2.32 7.50 -26.97
C PHE A 589 -2.53 7.87 -28.46
N THR A 590 -3.61 8.59 -28.77
CA THR A 590 -3.89 9.07 -30.13
C THR A 590 -4.42 10.50 -30.14
N SER A 591 -3.82 11.33 -31.01
CA SER A 591 -4.29 12.66 -31.39
C SER A 591 -4.41 12.76 -32.92
N GLN A 592 -4.72 13.96 -33.44
CA GLN A 592 -4.67 14.22 -34.89
C GLN A 592 -3.23 14.14 -35.47
N THR A 593 -2.20 14.39 -34.65
CA THR A 593 -0.81 14.58 -35.08
C THR A 593 0.11 13.41 -34.72
N VAL A 594 -0.21 12.64 -33.68
CA VAL A 594 0.58 11.49 -33.22
C VAL A 594 -0.29 10.27 -32.87
N ALA A 595 0.27 9.08 -33.07
CA ALA A 595 -0.15 7.84 -32.45
C ALA A 595 1.06 7.31 -31.68
N VAL A 596 0.86 7.07 -30.39
CA VAL A 596 1.88 6.56 -29.49
C VAL A 596 1.41 5.20 -28.97
N GLU A 597 2.27 4.21 -29.05
CA GLU A 597 2.12 2.94 -28.34
C GLU A 597 3.21 2.90 -27.25
N PHE A 598 2.88 2.46 -26.04
CA PHE A 598 3.83 2.46 -24.93
C PHE A 598 3.70 1.23 -24.02
N GLU A 599 4.75 0.94 -23.25
CA GLU A 599 4.85 -0.22 -22.35
C GLU A 599 5.90 0.07 -21.25
N GLY A 600 5.82 -0.61 -20.10
CA GLY A 600 6.76 -0.43 -18.99
C GLY A 600 6.79 1.01 -18.47
N PHE A 601 5.64 1.53 -18.05
CA PHE A 601 5.56 2.82 -17.35
C PHE A 601 4.59 2.66 -16.19
N GLU A 602 5.12 2.75 -14.98
CA GLU A 602 4.38 2.64 -13.71
C GLU A 602 3.56 3.92 -13.50
N ASN A 603 4.12 5.09 -13.83
CA ASN A 603 3.49 6.38 -13.63
C ASN A 603 3.07 6.97 -14.98
N VAL A 604 1.77 7.15 -15.23
CA VAL A 604 1.25 7.70 -16.50
C VAL A 604 0.36 8.90 -16.25
N ARG A 605 0.85 10.09 -16.63
CA ARG A 605 0.10 11.34 -16.55
C ARG A 605 -0.46 11.75 -17.91
N PHE A 606 -1.72 12.16 -17.98
CA PHE A 606 -2.30 12.78 -19.17
C PHE A 606 -3.12 14.03 -18.81
N ASP A 607 -2.63 15.20 -19.22
CA ASP A 607 -3.41 16.43 -19.27
C ASP A 607 -4.04 16.58 -20.66
N GLY A 608 -5.37 16.71 -20.71
CA GLY A 608 -6.14 16.76 -21.96
C GLY A 608 -5.80 17.94 -22.88
N GLY A 609 -5.31 19.07 -22.37
CA GLY A 609 -5.14 20.32 -23.14
C GLY A 609 -6.45 21.00 -23.58
N GLY A 610 -7.58 20.30 -23.50
CA GLY A 610 -8.93 20.77 -23.72
C GLY A 610 -9.51 20.31 -25.06
N GLY A 611 -10.71 19.74 -25.02
CA GLY A 611 -11.30 19.13 -26.22
C GLY A 611 -12.45 18.21 -25.88
N ALA A 612 -12.66 17.21 -26.74
CA ALA A 612 -13.62 16.12 -26.50
C ALA A 612 -12.89 14.84 -26.08
N ASP A 613 -11.95 15.00 -25.15
CA ASP A 613 -10.96 13.98 -24.80
C ASP A 613 -11.55 12.81 -24.02
N GLN A 614 -10.84 11.68 -24.04
CA GLN A 614 -11.27 10.44 -23.40
C GLN A 614 -10.08 9.67 -22.81
N ALA A 615 -10.23 9.17 -21.59
CA ALA A 615 -9.31 8.22 -20.96
C ALA A 615 -10.01 6.91 -20.63
N SER A 616 -9.32 5.80 -20.88
CA SER A 616 -9.70 4.45 -20.42
C SER A 616 -8.57 3.88 -19.58
N LEU A 617 -8.84 3.61 -18.30
CA LEU A 617 -7.89 3.11 -17.32
C LEU A 617 -8.29 1.70 -16.89
N TYR A 618 -7.29 0.83 -16.70
CA TYR A 618 -7.46 -0.57 -16.32
C TYR A 618 -6.66 -0.90 -15.06
N ASP A 619 -7.15 -1.89 -14.33
CA ASP A 619 -6.66 -2.37 -13.04
C ASP A 619 -5.59 -3.45 -13.14
N THR A 620 -5.06 -3.83 -11.98
CA THR A 620 -4.28 -5.04 -11.71
C THR A 620 -5.16 -6.13 -11.09
N PRO A 621 -4.67 -7.37 -10.92
CA PRO A 621 -5.32 -8.38 -10.07
C PRO A 621 -5.21 -8.14 -8.54
N GLY A 622 -4.72 -6.96 -8.12
CA GLY A 622 -4.64 -6.53 -6.72
C GLY A 622 -5.73 -5.50 -6.39
N SER A 623 -5.84 -5.11 -5.12
CA SER A 623 -6.84 -4.11 -4.72
C SER A 623 -6.43 -2.70 -5.15
N ASP A 624 -7.17 -2.13 -6.09
CA ASP A 624 -6.88 -0.84 -6.72
C ASP A 624 -7.81 0.28 -6.23
N GLN A 625 -7.30 1.51 -6.25
CA GLN A 625 -8.02 2.70 -5.80
C GLN A 625 -8.23 3.72 -6.93
N LEU A 626 -9.49 4.10 -7.14
CA LEU A 626 -9.88 5.20 -8.00
C LEU A 626 -10.28 6.41 -7.16
N THR A 627 -9.72 7.59 -7.44
CA THR A 627 -10.28 8.88 -7.04
C THR A 627 -10.62 9.69 -8.29
N ALA A 628 -11.90 9.98 -8.53
CA ALA A 628 -12.36 10.69 -9.72
C ALA A 628 -13.28 11.87 -9.38
N SER A 629 -13.10 12.98 -10.09
CA SER A 629 -13.90 14.19 -10.02
C SER A 629 -14.09 14.77 -11.44
N PRO A 630 -14.80 15.89 -11.65
CA PRO A 630 -15.01 16.42 -12.99
C PRO A 630 -13.68 16.74 -13.67
N GLN A 631 -13.47 16.12 -14.83
CA GLN A 631 -12.24 16.20 -15.63
C GLN A 631 -10.96 15.59 -15.01
N PHE A 632 -11.06 14.91 -13.87
CA PHE A 632 -9.91 14.34 -13.17
C PHE A 632 -10.17 12.89 -12.76
N ALA A 633 -9.15 12.04 -12.89
CA ALA A 633 -9.12 10.76 -12.21
C ALA A 633 -7.69 10.32 -11.94
N GLN A 634 -7.47 9.81 -10.73
CA GLN A 634 -6.29 9.05 -10.36
C GLN A 634 -6.71 7.60 -10.14
N LEU A 635 -6.15 6.66 -10.92
CA LEU A 635 -6.24 5.23 -10.63
C LEU A 635 -4.84 4.77 -10.18
N SER A 636 -4.75 4.27 -8.96
CA SER A 636 -3.48 3.84 -8.36
C SER A 636 -3.61 2.47 -7.70
N GLY A 637 -2.49 1.75 -7.68
CA GLY A 637 -2.42 0.39 -7.19
C GLY A 637 -1.00 -0.05 -6.88
N VAL A 638 -0.83 -1.35 -6.68
CA VAL A 638 0.51 -1.94 -6.42
C VAL A 638 1.39 -1.75 -7.65
N GLY A 639 2.38 -0.86 -7.53
CA GLY A 639 3.37 -0.61 -8.58
C GLY A 639 2.88 0.20 -9.78
N TYR A 640 1.79 0.98 -9.67
CA TYR A 640 1.42 1.94 -10.73
C TYR A 640 0.55 3.11 -10.22
N ASP A 641 0.61 4.24 -10.94
CA ASP A 641 -0.22 5.44 -10.71
C ASP A 641 -0.58 6.12 -12.05
N PHE A 642 -1.87 6.28 -12.33
CA PHE A 642 -2.38 6.92 -13.55
C PHE A 642 -3.13 8.22 -13.22
N ASP A 643 -2.50 9.38 -13.47
CA ASP A 643 -3.03 10.73 -13.21
C ASP A 643 -3.60 11.38 -14.49
N ILE A 644 -4.93 11.42 -14.58
CA ILE A 644 -5.69 11.97 -15.71
C ILE A 644 -6.28 13.33 -15.32
N GLN A 645 -6.03 14.36 -16.14
CA GLN A 645 -6.41 15.75 -15.88
C GLN A 645 -7.00 16.43 -17.11
N GLN A 646 -7.96 17.33 -16.93
CA GLN A 646 -8.66 18.04 -18.01
C GLN A 646 -9.36 17.13 -19.06
N VAL A 647 -9.76 15.90 -18.68
CA VAL A 647 -10.41 14.92 -19.57
C VAL A 647 -11.90 14.74 -19.24
N PRO A 648 -12.85 15.19 -20.07
CA PRO A 648 -14.27 15.21 -19.70
C PRO A 648 -14.96 13.83 -19.71
N ARG A 649 -14.33 12.77 -20.24
CA ARG A 649 -14.88 11.41 -20.24
C ARG A 649 -13.85 10.39 -19.78
N ILE A 650 -14.09 9.81 -18.61
CA ILE A 650 -13.18 8.87 -17.98
C ILE A 650 -13.90 7.54 -17.74
N TYR A 651 -13.27 6.47 -18.19
CA TYR A 651 -13.76 5.10 -18.08
C TYR A 651 -12.73 4.28 -17.30
N VAL A 652 -13.10 3.77 -16.14
CA VAL A 652 -12.20 3.00 -15.28
C VAL A 652 -12.75 1.59 -15.11
N HIS A 653 -11.90 0.61 -15.33
CA HIS A 653 -12.22 -0.81 -15.37
C HIS A 653 -11.43 -1.56 -14.30
N ALA A 654 -12.12 -2.02 -13.27
CA ALA A 654 -11.66 -2.93 -12.23
C ALA A 654 -12.14 -4.36 -12.56
N THR A 655 -11.41 -5.07 -13.42
CA THR A 655 -11.86 -6.34 -14.03
C THR A 655 -10.83 -7.48 -13.98
N ALA A 656 -9.60 -7.21 -13.59
CA ALA A 656 -8.55 -8.20 -13.36
C ALA A 656 -8.69 -8.87 -11.97
N GLY A 657 -9.31 -8.18 -11.02
CA GLY A 657 -9.73 -8.69 -9.71
C GLY A 657 -8.99 -8.01 -8.56
N GLY A 658 -9.53 -8.08 -7.35
CA GLY A 658 -9.04 -7.31 -6.22
C GLY A 658 -10.16 -7.14 -5.19
N GLU A 659 -10.05 -6.14 -4.33
CA GLU A 659 -11.21 -5.55 -3.67
C GLU A 659 -11.17 -4.02 -3.84
N ASP A 660 -11.68 -3.58 -4.99
CA ASP A 660 -11.34 -2.28 -5.55
C ASP A 660 -12.26 -1.18 -5.01
N THR A 661 -11.67 0.00 -4.75
CA THR A 661 -12.37 1.11 -4.12
C THR A 661 -12.37 2.37 -4.97
N ALA A 662 -13.56 2.88 -5.32
CA ALA A 662 -13.74 4.13 -6.04
C ALA A 662 -14.32 5.25 -5.16
N PHE A 663 -13.66 6.40 -5.15
CA PHE A 663 -14.13 7.67 -4.59
C PHE A 663 -14.54 8.59 -5.75
N LEU A 664 -15.82 8.98 -5.80
CA LEU A 664 -16.42 9.79 -6.89
C LEU A 664 -16.91 11.13 -6.34
N TYR A 665 -16.46 12.22 -6.92
CA TYR A 665 -16.83 13.59 -6.55
C TYR A 665 -17.55 14.31 -7.69
N ASP A 666 -18.49 15.16 -7.32
CA ASP A 666 -19.42 15.91 -8.16
C ASP A 666 -18.84 17.20 -8.77
N SER A 667 -19.64 17.86 -9.61
CA SER A 667 -19.37 19.16 -10.24
C SER A 667 -20.24 20.28 -9.65
N ASP A 668 -19.97 21.53 -10.03
CA ASP A 668 -20.84 22.68 -9.71
C ASP A 668 -22.19 22.71 -10.50
N ASP A 669 -22.50 21.64 -11.25
CA ASP A 669 -23.73 21.44 -12.04
C ASP A 669 -24.59 20.31 -11.44
N ASP A 670 -25.89 20.26 -11.75
CA ASP A 670 -26.79 19.15 -11.33
C ASP A 670 -26.25 17.76 -11.77
N ASP A 671 -25.74 16.98 -10.82
CA ASP A 671 -25.11 15.68 -11.03
C ASP A 671 -26.07 14.50 -10.84
N THR A 672 -25.77 13.39 -11.53
CA THR A 672 -26.52 12.13 -11.40
C THR A 672 -25.58 10.94 -11.17
N LEU A 673 -25.59 10.42 -9.94
CA LEU A 673 -25.02 9.13 -9.61
C LEU A 673 -25.99 8.00 -10.00
N VAL A 674 -25.48 6.97 -10.67
CA VAL A 674 -26.16 5.68 -10.87
C VAL A 674 -25.25 4.57 -10.40
N VAL A 675 -25.71 3.78 -9.44
CA VAL A 675 -25.03 2.60 -8.89
C VAL A 675 -25.86 1.35 -9.20
N ARG A 676 -25.20 0.36 -9.77
CA ARG A 676 -25.65 -1.03 -9.94
C ARG A 676 -24.54 -1.95 -9.42
N PRO A 677 -24.82 -3.23 -9.15
CA PRO A 677 -23.76 -4.19 -8.88
C PRO A 677 -22.68 -4.15 -9.97
N GLN A 678 -21.42 -3.97 -9.58
CA GLN A 678 -20.24 -3.84 -10.46
C GLN A 678 -20.30 -2.70 -11.51
N PHE A 679 -21.20 -1.72 -11.39
CA PHE A 679 -21.24 -0.58 -12.30
C PHE A 679 -21.69 0.68 -11.57
N SER A 680 -20.81 1.67 -11.47
CA SER A 680 -21.14 3.01 -11.00
C SER A 680 -20.77 4.07 -12.03
N SER A 681 -21.59 5.10 -12.14
CA SER A 681 -21.30 6.26 -12.97
C SER A 681 -21.79 7.54 -12.31
N LEU A 682 -20.96 8.58 -12.30
CA LEU A 682 -21.29 9.94 -11.89
C LEU A 682 -21.15 10.86 -13.11
N ARG A 683 -22.14 11.71 -13.36
CA ARG A 683 -22.22 12.50 -14.59
C ARG A 683 -23.07 13.76 -14.42
N SER A 684 -22.61 14.83 -15.04
CA SER A 684 -23.37 16.06 -15.27
C SER A 684 -23.65 16.24 -16.77
N GLN A 685 -23.86 17.47 -17.24
CA GLN A 685 -24.15 17.73 -18.65
C GLN A 685 -22.91 17.54 -19.55
N GLU A 686 -21.72 17.90 -19.05
CA GLU A 686 -20.47 17.93 -19.83
C GLU A 686 -19.46 16.86 -19.41
N HIS A 687 -19.61 16.28 -18.20
CA HIS A 687 -18.66 15.35 -17.60
C HIS A 687 -19.26 13.95 -17.41
N PHE A 688 -18.44 12.91 -17.56
CA PHE A 688 -18.84 11.53 -17.36
C PHE A 688 -17.68 10.70 -16.79
N ASN A 689 -17.85 10.23 -15.55
CA ASN A 689 -16.94 9.30 -14.88
C ASN A 689 -17.65 7.95 -14.68
N LEU A 690 -16.99 6.88 -15.11
CA LEU A 690 -17.46 5.50 -14.96
C LEU A 690 -16.43 4.68 -14.16
N ALA A 691 -16.93 4.00 -13.13
CA ALA A 691 -16.23 3.03 -12.31
C ALA A 691 -16.92 1.68 -12.48
N TYR A 692 -16.37 0.82 -13.32
CA TYR A 692 -16.88 -0.53 -13.58
C TYR A 692 -16.05 -1.55 -12.81
N GLY A 693 -16.70 -2.55 -12.23
CA GLY A 693 -16.05 -3.62 -11.47
C GLY A 693 -16.06 -3.43 -9.96
N PHE A 694 -15.56 -2.27 -9.51
CA PHE A 694 -15.33 -1.89 -8.11
C PHE A 694 -16.31 -2.46 -7.07
N GLU A 695 -15.78 -3.23 -6.13
CA GLU A 695 -16.49 -3.77 -4.96
C GLU A 695 -16.96 -2.66 -4.03
N ARG A 696 -16.22 -1.56 -3.88
CA ARG A 696 -16.57 -0.44 -3.00
C ARG A 696 -16.65 0.87 -3.76
N VAL A 697 -17.78 1.59 -3.62
CA VAL A 697 -17.95 2.92 -4.23
C VAL A 697 -18.43 3.95 -3.21
N TYR A 698 -17.72 5.06 -3.08
CA TYR A 698 -18.06 6.19 -2.22
C TYR A 698 -18.24 7.43 -3.09
N ALA A 699 -19.49 7.86 -3.29
CA ALA A 699 -19.82 9.05 -4.04
C ALA A 699 -20.21 10.20 -3.10
N PHE A 700 -19.77 11.42 -3.43
CA PHE A 700 -19.97 12.63 -2.64
C PHE A 700 -20.57 13.75 -3.51
N ALA A 701 -21.65 14.36 -3.04
CA ALA A 701 -22.21 15.61 -3.57
C ALA A 701 -21.78 16.78 -2.67
N THR A 702 -20.60 17.32 -2.93
CA THR A 702 -19.90 18.31 -2.09
C THR A 702 -19.64 19.66 -2.77
N ALA A 703 -19.80 19.72 -4.09
CA ALA A 703 -19.81 20.95 -4.88
C ALA A 703 -21.21 21.58 -4.88
N GLY A 704 -21.44 22.58 -5.74
CA GLY A 704 -22.77 23.17 -5.91
C GLY A 704 -23.64 22.35 -6.85
N GLY A 705 -24.94 22.19 -6.56
CA GLY A 705 -25.81 21.43 -7.46
C GLY A 705 -27.22 21.26 -6.92
N ASN A 706 -27.96 20.35 -7.54
CA ASN A 706 -29.10 19.67 -6.95
C ASN A 706 -29.03 18.22 -7.41
N ASP A 707 -28.40 17.39 -6.59
CA ASP A 707 -27.82 16.16 -7.07
C ASP A 707 -28.71 14.96 -6.76
N SER A 708 -28.64 13.97 -7.64
CA SER A 708 -29.47 12.77 -7.53
C SER A 708 -28.67 11.49 -7.61
N ALA A 709 -29.05 10.52 -6.78
CA ALA A 709 -28.45 9.19 -6.77
C ALA A 709 -29.52 8.11 -6.98
N GLN A 710 -29.23 7.16 -7.86
CA GLN A 710 -30.06 5.97 -8.07
C GLN A 710 -29.25 4.74 -7.68
N LEU A 711 -29.68 4.04 -6.64
CA LEU A 711 -29.04 2.84 -6.13
C LEU A 711 -29.89 1.62 -6.51
N TYR A 712 -29.29 0.59 -7.09
CA TYR A 712 -29.96 -0.64 -7.51
C TYR A 712 -29.36 -1.87 -6.81
N ASP A 713 -30.23 -2.81 -6.44
CA ASP A 713 -29.92 -4.09 -5.80
C ASP A 713 -29.22 -5.11 -6.71
N SER A 714 -28.76 -6.20 -6.10
CA SER A 714 -28.32 -7.41 -6.76
C SER A 714 -29.45 -8.47 -6.79
N ALA A 715 -29.19 -9.63 -7.39
CA ALA A 715 -30.07 -10.80 -7.26
C ALA A 715 -29.79 -11.63 -5.97
N GLY A 716 -29.00 -11.07 -5.05
CA GLY A 716 -28.70 -11.61 -3.72
C GLY A 716 -29.67 -11.07 -2.67
N ASN A 717 -29.33 -11.16 -1.39
CA ASN A 717 -30.05 -10.42 -0.36
C ASN A 717 -29.33 -9.09 -0.12
N ASP A 718 -30.00 -7.98 -0.35
CA ASP A 718 -29.41 -6.65 -0.25
C ASP A 718 -29.89 -5.89 0.99
N ARG A 719 -29.02 -5.01 1.49
CA ARG A 719 -29.30 -4.09 2.60
C ARG A 719 -29.04 -2.66 2.18
N MET A 720 -30.03 -1.81 2.42
CA MET A 720 -29.96 -0.37 2.27
C MET A 720 -30.00 0.31 3.65
N THR A 721 -29.26 1.39 3.81
CA THR A 721 -29.31 2.25 4.99
C THR A 721 -29.19 3.70 4.53
N ALA A 722 -30.10 4.59 4.96
CA ALA A 722 -29.99 6.01 4.66
C ALA A 722 -30.37 6.92 5.83
N SER A 723 -29.83 8.13 5.79
CA SER A 723 -30.01 9.23 6.73
C SER A 723 -30.23 10.55 5.97
N ALA A 724 -30.32 11.67 6.69
CA ALA A 724 -30.33 13.00 6.04
C ALA A 724 -29.04 13.29 5.24
N VAL A 725 -27.91 12.68 5.63
CA VAL A 725 -26.56 13.00 5.13
C VAL A 725 -26.01 11.94 4.17
N SER A 726 -26.44 10.69 4.29
CA SER A 726 -25.84 9.58 3.56
C SER A 726 -26.84 8.47 3.28
N ALA A 727 -26.75 7.87 2.10
CA ALA A 727 -27.33 6.59 1.78
C ALA A 727 -26.23 5.58 1.46
N GLY A 728 -26.50 4.31 1.70
CA GLY A 728 -25.66 3.20 1.27
C GLY A 728 -26.50 1.97 0.93
N ILE A 729 -26.01 1.19 -0.03
CA ILE A 729 -26.54 -0.11 -0.41
C ILE A 729 -25.39 -1.13 -0.39
N SER A 730 -25.67 -2.36 0.04
CA SER A 730 -24.68 -3.42 0.16
C SER A 730 -25.33 -4.78 -0.09
N GLY A 731 -24.64 -5.62 -0.85
CA GLY A 731 -25.02 -7.01 -1.08
C GLY A 731 -23.79 -7.92 -1.14
N PRO A 732 -23.95 -9.16 -1.61
CA PRO A 732 -22.83 -10.09 -1.76
C PRO A 732 -21.78 -9.54 -2.74
N GLY A 733 -20.59 -9.23 -2.24
CA GLY A 733 -19.46 -8.76 -3.05
C GLY A 733 -19.56 -7.32 -3.57
N TYR A 734 -20.45 -6.47 -3.03
CA TYR A 734 -20.39 -5.04 -3.34
C TYR A 734 -20.99 -4.15 -2.23
N PHE A 735 -20.47 -2.94 -2.13
CA PHE A 735 -20.94 -1.85 -1.28
C PHE A 735 -20.88 -0.53 -2.05
N ALA A 736 -21.91 0.30 -1.91
CA ALA A 736 -21.88 1.67 -2.40
C ALA A 736 -22.49 2.66 -1.41
N SER A 737 -21.94 3.86 -1.32
CA SER A 737 -22.48 4.98 -0.56
C SER A 737 -22.61 6.22 -1.42
N ALA A 738 -23.73 6.92 -1.25
CA ALA A 738 -23.98 8.25 -1.80
C ALA A 738 -24.13 9.22 -0.62
N ARG A 739 -23.23 10.19 -0.49
CA ARG A 739 -23.22 11.18 0.60
C ARG A 739 -23.60 12.57 0.08
N TYR A 740 -24.35 13.30 0.88
CA TYR A 740 -24.80 14.69 0.69
C TYR A 740 -25.80 14.95 -0.45
N PHE A 741 -26.03 14.02 -1.39
CA PHE A 741 -27.04 14.13 -2.47
C PHE A 741 -28.44 14.54 -1.96
N GLU A 742 -29.04 15.56 -2.57
CA GLU A 742 -30.40 16.05 -2.26
C GLU A 742 -31.48 15.00 -2.48
N SER A 743 -31.30 14.05 -3.40
CA SER A 743 -32.32 13.03 -3.70
C SER A 743 -31.72 11.66 -4.03
N VAL A 744 -31.87 10.69 -3.11
CA VAL A 744 -31.48 9.29 -3.36
C VAL A 744 -32.72 8.41 -3.54
N GLU A 745 -32.80 7.66 -4.64
CA GLU A 745 -33.78 6.57 -4.85
C GLU A 745 -33.07 5.21 -4.88
N ALA A 746 -33.24 4.43 -3.82
CA ALA A 746 -32.82 3.03 -3.76
C ALA A 746 -33.93 2.09 -4.22
N ASN A 747 -33.58 1.14 -5.07
CA ASN A 747 -34.50 0.25 -5.77
C ASN A 747 -34.12 -1.21 -5.53
N ALA A 748 -34.98 -1.97 -4.85
CA ALA A 748 -34.95 -3.43 -4.86
C ALA A 748 -35.86 -3.95 -5.99
N THR A 749 -35.26 -4.58 -6.99
CA THR A 749 -35.85 -4.92 -8.29
C THR A 749 -35.28 -6.20 -8.94
N ALA A 750 -34.04 -6.58 -8.63
CA ALA A 750 -33.39 -7.80 -9.11
C ALA A 750 -33.73 -9.02 -8.24
N GLY A 751 -34.10 -8.79 -6.97
CA GLY A 751 -34.85 -9.71 -6.12
C GLY A 751 -33.97 -10.52 -5.18
N GLY A 752 -34.43 -10.61 -3.94
CA GLY A 752 -33.71 -11.22 -2.83
C GLY A 752 -34.61 -11.47 -1.63
N VAL A 753 -34.08 -11.11 -0.46
CA VAL A 753 -34.87 -10.77 0.74
C VAL A 753 -34.28 -9.46 1.26
N ASP A 754 -34.86 -8.37 0.78
CA ASP A 754 -34.17 -7.09 0.78
C ASP A 754 -34.66 -6.16 1.89
N THR A 755 -33.72 -5.49 2.55
CA THR A 755 -33.99 -4.74 3.78
C THR A 755 -33.50 -3.30 3.66
N ALA A 756 -34.35 -2.33 4.01
CA ALA A 756 -33.97 -0.91 4.02
C ALA A 756 -34.18 -0.30 5.42
N HIS A 757 -33.20 0.47 5.88
CA HIS A 757 -33.27 1.19 7.16
C HIS A 757 -33.13 2.69 6.93
N LEU A 758 -34.13 3.49 7.32
CA LEU A 758 -34.13 4.95 7.16
C LEU A 758 -34.05 5.62 8.54
N TYR A 759 -33.11 6.55 8.72
CA TYR A 759 -32.78 7.22 9.98
C TYR A 759 -32.89 8.74 9.84
N ALA A 760 -33.95 9.32 10.40
CA ALA A 760 -34.09 10.78 10.49
C ALA A 760 -33.20 11.37 11.59
N SER A 761 -32.66 12.57 11.31
CA SER A 761 -31.89 13.41 12.25
C SER A 761 -32.71 13.80 13.49
N GLY A 762 -34.04 13.91 13.34
CA GLY A 762 -34.96 14.07 14.45
C GLY A 762 -36.44 14.01 14.06
N THR A 763 -37.32 14.22 15.04
CA THR A 763 -38.79 14.19 14.87
C THR A 763 -39.40 15.22 13.90
N ALA A 764 -38.62 16.11 13.30
CA ALA A 764 -39.08 17.08 12.30
C ALA A 764 -39.21 16.50 10.87
N ALA A 765 -38.57 15.34 10.60
CA ALA A 765 -38.58 14.69 9.30
C ALA A 765 -39.99 14.36 8.80
N GLN A 766 -40.22 14.58 7.50
CA GLN A 766 -41.46 14.23 6.83
C GLN A 766 -41.36 12.84 6.23
N TRP A 767 -42.38 12.02 6.48
CA TRP A 767 -42.44 10.65 5.99
C TRP A 767 -43.65 10.44 5.07
N GLN A 768 -43.45 9.66 4.01
CA GLN A 768 -44.53 9.21 3.12
C GLN A 768 -44.39 7.71 2.88
N GLN A 769 -45.51 6.99 2.90
CA GLN A 769 -45.54 5.55 2.64
C GLN A 769 -46.65 5.22 1.64
N ALA A 770 -46.30 4.39 0.65
CA ALA A 770 -47.21 3.79 -0.31
C ALA A 770 -46.87 2.30 -0.48
N SER A 771 -47.65 1.57 -1.29
CA SER A 771 -47.38 0.16 -1.57
C SER A 771 -46.03 0.00 -2.26
N GLY A 772 -45.06 -0.60 -1.57
CA GLY A 772 -43.70 -0.82 -2.09
C GLY A 772 -42.84 0.45 -2.19
N LEU A 773 -43.17 1.52 -1.45
CA LEU A 773 -42.38 2.75 -1.39
C LEU A 773 -42.45 3.37 0.01
N VAL A 774 -41.29 3.68 0.57
CA VAL A 774 -41.15 4.56 1.75
C VAL A 774 -40.24 5.72 1.35
N GLN A 775 -40.65 6.95 1.68
CA GLN A 775 -39.86 8.16 1.49
C GLN A 775 -39.69 8.87 2.83
N MET A 776 -38.44 9.27 3.10
CA MET A 776 -38.07 10.26 4.11
C MET A 776 -37.73 11.58 3.40
N THR A 777 -38.07 12.71 4.02
CA THR A 777 -37.58 14.03 3.62
C THR A 777 -37.21 14.77 4.89
N ASP A 778 -35.94 15.07 5.03
CA ASP A 778 -35.33 15.51 6.28
C ASP A 778 -34.43 16.72 6.07
N THR A 779 -33.95 17.31 7.16
CA THR A 779 -32.99 18.42 7.13
C THR A 779 -31.85 18.10 8.07
N ASP A 780 -30.61 18.23 7.58
CA ASP A 780 -29.42 18.02 8.40
C ASP A 780 -29.10 19.22 9.29
N ASP A 781 -28.08 19.09 10.15
CA ASP A 781 -27.67 20.14 11.10
C ASP A 781 -27.12 21.40 10.41
N GLU A 782 -26.77 21.31 9.11
CA GLU A 782 -26.27 22.40 8.28
C GLU A 782 -27.41 23.10 7.50
N GLY A 783 -28.62 22.54 7.53
CA GLY A 783 -29.82 23.09 6.91
C GLY A 783 -30.09 22.60 5.49
N ARG A 784 -29.35 21.61 4.98
CA ARG A 784 -29.59 20.98 3.68
C ARG A 784 -30.80 20.06 3.77
N VAL A 785 -31.67 20.11 2.76
CA VAL A 785 -32.89 19.30 2.71
C VAL A 785 -32.66 18.13 1.76
N SER A 786 -32.68 16.91 2.28
CA SER A 786 -32.52 15.70 1.46
C SER A 786 -33.77 14.82 1.43
N ARG A 787 -33.91 14.04 0.36
CA ARG A 787 -35.01 13.10 0.13
C ARG A 787 -34.44 11.70 -0.08
N GLN A 788 -34.80 10.78 0.80
CA GLN A 788 -34.38 9.38 0.73
C GLN A 788 -35.59 8.52 0.36
N LEU A 789 -35.54 7.77 -0.75
CA LEU A 789 -36.60 6.86 -1.18
C LEU A 789 -36.09 5.42 -1.14
N ALA A 790 -36.86 4.53 -0.53
CA ALA A 790 -36.67 3.08 -0.58
C ALA A 790 -37.86 2.45 -1.31
N ARG A 791 -37.62 1.92 -2.51
CA ARG A 791 -38.61 1.28 -3.38
C ARG A 791 -38.36 -0.23 -3.46
N GLY A 792 -39.42 -1.03 -3.40
CA GLY A 792 -39.41 -2.46 -3.70
C GLY A 792 -38.98 -3.40 -2.57
N PHE A 793 -38.22 -2.92 -1.57
CA PHE A 793 -37.70 -3.73 -0.46
C PHE A 793 -38.77 -4.53 0.29
N ASP A 794 -38.48 -5.79 0.62
CA ASP A 794 -39.37 -6.69 1.37
C ASP A 794 -39.69 -6.17 2.78
N SER A 795 -38.74 -5.47 3.39
CA SER A 795 -38.94 -4.79 4.67
C SER A 795 -38.23 -3.44 4.73
N VAL A 796 -38.93 -2.45 5.29
CA VAL A 796 -38.37 -1.12 5.56
C VAL A 796 -38.57 -0.80 7.03
N ALA A 797 -37.48 -0.53 7.74
CA ALA A 797 -37.47 -0.04 9.11
C ALA A 797 -37.18 1.46 9.12
N THR A 798 -37.92 2.22 9.93
CA THR A 798 -37.85 3.69 9.96
C THR A 798 -37.63 4.18 11.38
N TYR A 799 -36.68 5.10 11.56
CA TYR A 799 -36.24 5.58 12.86
C TYR A 799 -36.13 7.10 12.90
N ALA A 800 -36.40 7.71 14.05
CA ALA A 800 -36.15 9.12 14.36
C ALA A 800 -35.76 9.23 15.85
N ASP A 801 -34.73 10.01 16.20
CA ASP A 801 -34.22 10.14 17.58
C ASP A 801 -33.95 8.77 18.27
N GLY A 802 -33.49 7.77 17.49
CA GLY A 802 -33.25 6.40 17.96
C GLY A 802 -34.51 5.61 18.34
N GLN A 803 -35.72 6.13 18.06
CA GLN A 803 -36.99 5.43 18.23
C GLN A 803 -37.56 4.98 16.88
N ALA A 804 -38.25 3.84 16.85
CA ALA A 804 -38.93 3.39 15.64
C ALA A 804 -40.13 4.30 15.32
N VAL A 805 -40.22 4.75 14.09
CA VAL A 805 -41.37 5.50 13.56
C VAL A 805 -42.43 4.50 13.13
N GLU A 806 -43.49 4.33 13.92
CA GLU A 806 -44.65 3.53 13.53
C GLU A 806 -45.59 4.34 12.62
N PHE A 807 -45.78 3.87 11.40
CA PHE A 807 -46.84 4.38 10.53
C PHE A 807 -48.21 3.87 11.01
N GLU A 808 -49.13 4.79 11.29
CA GLU A 808 -50.53 4.41 11.45
C GLU A 808 -51.00 3.74 10.15
N THR A 809 -51.28 2.43 10.23
CA THR A 809 -51.93 1.71 9.15
C THR A 809 -53.33 2.31 8.96
N GLN A 810 -53.47 3.22 8.01
CA GLN A 810 -54.79 3.71 7.60
C GLN A 810 -55.57 2.54 7.04
N SER A 811 -56.39 1.93 7.91
CA SER A 811 -57.37 0.92 7.53
C SER A 811 -58.30 1.51 6.48
N ARG A 812 -58.06 1.17 5.22
CA ARG A 812 -58.85 1.67 4.09
C ARG A 812 -60.26 1.11 4.24
N ALA A 813 -61.20 1.97 4.60
CA ALA A 813 -62.60 1.60 4.72
C ALA A 813 -63.21 1.36 3.34
N GLU A 814 -63.42 0.07 3.03
CA GLU A 814 -64.15 -0.48 1.87
C GLU A 814 -63.51 -0.24 0.47
N PRO A 815 -63.72 -1.17 -0.48
CA PRO A 815 -63.29 -1.00 -1.86
C PRO A 815 -64.22 -0.02 -2.59
N VAL A 816 -63.64 0.97 -3.27
CA VAL A 816 -64.34 1.72 -4.31
C VAL A 816 -64.21 0.94 -5.62
N ASP A 817 -65.34 0.73 -6.32
CA ASP A 817 -65.38 0.05 -7.61
C ASP A 817 -64.37 0.65 -8.60
N VAL A 818 -63.61 -0.24 -9.25
CA VAL A 818 -62.75 0.12 -10.38
C VAL A 818 -63.64 0.33 -11.60
N ASN A 819 -63.68 1.56 -12.12
CA ASN A 819 -64.12 1.77 -13.50
C ASN A 819 -62.92 1.54 -14.42
N GLU A 820 -63.15 0.77 -15.48
CA GLU A 820 -62.19 0.55 -16.57
C GLU A 820 -62.02 1.84 -17.40
N ASP A 821 -60.87 2.51 -17.29
CA ASP A 821 -60.17 3.12 -18.45
C ASP A 821 -58.74 3.56 -18.05
N ASP A 822 -57.74 3.09 -18.81
CA ASP A 822 -56.36 3.62 -18.99
C ASP A 822 -55.36 2.48 -19.28
N SER A 823 -55.52 1.84 -20.45
CA SER A 823 -54.60 0.80 -20.97
C SER A 823 -53.68 1.29 -22.10
N VAL A 824 -53.30 2.58 -22.08
CA VAL A 824 -52.70 3.27 -23.24
C VAL A 824 -51.21 3.62 -23.06
N THR A 825 -50.67 3.65 -21.85
CA THR A 825 -49.30 4.16 -21.58
C THR A 825 -48.18 3.11 -21.69
N ASP A 826 -48.43 1.85 -21.32
CA ASP A 826 -47.38 0.82 -21.23
C ASP A 826 -46.85 0.35 -22.60
N GLU A 827 -47.69 0.31 -23.64
CA GLU A 827 -47.24 -0.13 -24.98
C GLU A 827 -46.41 0.92 -25.73
N GLN A 828 -46.56 2.22 -25.40
CA GLN A 828 -45.68 3.25 -25.95
C GLN A 828 -44.29 3.20 -25.31
N ALA A 829 -44.18 3.01 -23.99
CA ALA A 829 -42.91 2.85 -23.30
C ALA A 829 -42.09 1.67 -23.86
N ARG A 830 -42.71 0.50 -24.03
CA ARG A 830 -42.04 -0.70 -24.56
C ARG A 830 -41.55 -0.55 -26.00
N ARG A 831 -42.23 0.24 -26.84
CA ARG A 831 -41.78 0.51 -28.22
C ARG A 831 -40.59 1.46 -28.29
N THR A 832 -40.52 2.44 -27.37
CA THR A 832 -39.36 3.33 -27.26
C THR A 832 -38.13 2.59 -26.74
N LEU A 833 -38.29 1.72 -25.75
CA LEU A 833 -37.18 0.92 -25.21
C LEU A 833 -36.60 -0.05 -26.27
N ALA A 834 -37.46 -0.76 -27.00
CA ALA A 834 -37.03 -1.69 -28.05
C ALA A 834 -36.33 -1.00 -29.25
N ALA A 835 -36.63 0.28 -29.50
CA ALA A 835 -35.91 1.06 -30.52
C ALA A 835 -34.48 1.43 -30.05
N LEU A 836 -34.30 1.72 -28.75
CA LEU A 836 -33.02 2.11 -28.17
C LEU A 836 -32.02 0.93 -28.14
N PHE A 837 -32.47 -0.28 -27.78
CA PHE A 837 -31.61 -1.48 -27.80
C PHE A 837 -31.14 -1.85 -29.21
N ALA A 838 -32.00 -1.69 -30.22
CA ALA A 838 -31.64 -1.93 -31.63
C ALA A 838 -30.61 -0.93 -32.17
N GLU A 839 -30.51 0.28 -31.60
CA GLU A 839 -29.53 1.30 -31.97
C GLU A 839 -28.15 1.06 -31.33
N LEU A 840 -28.11 0.32 -30.21
CA LEU A 840 -26.89 -0.05 -29.47
C LEU A 840 -26.31 -1.43 -29.87
N GLY A 841 -26.98 -2.18 -30.74
CA GLY A 841 -26.50 -3.48 -31.24
C GLY A 841 -26.54 -4.64 -30.23
N LEU A 842 -27.21 -4.46 -29.09
CA LEU A 842 -27.31 -5.44 -28.01
C LEU A 842 -28.60 -6.25 -28.13
N ASP A 843 -28.58 -7.27 -29.02
CA ASP A 843 -29.65 -8.28 -29.11
C ASP A 843 -29.40 -9.43 -28.11
N ASN A 844 -29.79 -9.24 -26.84
CA ASN A 844 -30.44 -10.22 -25.94
C ASN A 844 -30.67 -9.64 -24.53
#